data_AF-A0A1V5GNJ0-F1
#
_entry.id   AF-A0A1V5GNJ0-F1
#
_cell.length_a   1.000
_cell.length_b   1.000
_cell.length_c   1.000
_cell.angle_alpha   90.00
_cell.angle_beta   90.00
_cell.angle_gamma   90.00
#
_symmetry.space_group_name_H-M   'P 1'
#
loop_
_entity.id
_entity.type
_entity.pdbx_description
1 polymer ?
#
loop_
_entity_poly.entity_id
_entity_poly.type
_entity_poly.pdbx_seq_one_letter_code
_entity_poly.pdbx_strand_id
1 'polypeptide(L)'
;MKQWTRTAATVLAASILCGSVPFPSVFASEMTVLKTESNLFRNYLAADVASEAKFTANDYSAERSTVKKHVEFKINTAEITADELEAMGYTISEDRTVASKDATLAKITYTFNKPPETLEELKEFSMKSDVQGDYDYGMFAPMAATIIALHTFGTNKEEAYKMLEYAYGPNQTFSNIDKQFVQTQFYTAANKALQDCYFGGAAPENGYTPTKPITITLEEGPYVLKSKNGVPERHMSFIYFAGADTERYMDVCQSDDGTWYAYEGNYKHLLASVKEPINELPDEPVEDVPDSEKYYTEKHDTVDKHVEFEINTAEISADELEAMGYTISEDRKTASKDVTLAKITYTFDKLPTTLDELKKFSLKSKVEGDYDYGMFAPMAATIIALHTYGTDKEEAYKMLDYVYGPNQTFSNFDKQFVQTQFATAANKVLQDCYFGGAAPENGYTPSEPITITLEEGPYFIKASNGKPERHMSLIYFDGADTERYMDVFKSSGGTWYAYESNYKHLLASVKKPTGTAPVTTTLITTTTTNATTTTAKATTTTTKATTTTAKATTTTTKATTTTTNATTTTAKATTTTAKATTTSESTTTTSSSPVNISYTLGDVNGDKIIDGRDATDILTDYAKSSTGQDSKYNEEQKTAADVNKDNIIDGRDATAILSYYAKTSVGEKITLEEYIDSLKNV
;
A
#
# COMPACT_ATOMS: atom_id res chain seq x y z
N MET A 1 -52.79 -29.20 -5.94
CA MET A 1 -53.10 -29.09 -7.39
C MET A 1 -53.30 -27.61 -7.70
N LYS A 2 -52.46 -27.07 -8.62
CA LYS A 2 -52.68 -25.91 -9.50
C LYS A 2 -53.48 -24.76 -8.86
N GLN A 3 -52.89 -23.59 -8.61
CA GLN A 3 -52.45 -22.61 -9.62
C GLN A 3 -52.02 -21.42 -8.74
N TRP A 4 -50.78 -20.95 -8.71
CA TRP A 4 -50.32 -19.87 -9.59
C TRP A 4 -48.80 -19.72 -9.46
N THR A 5 -48.11 -20.27 -10.45
CA THR A 5 -46.65 -20.33 -10.61
C THR A 5 -46.14 -19.12 -11.41
N ARG A 6 -46.61 -17.90 -11.12
CA ARG A 6 -46.32 -16.73 -11.97
C ARG A 6 -46.23 -15.41 -11.20
N THR A 7 -45.29 -15.31 -10.24
CA THR A 7 -44.80 -13.99 -9.78
C THR A 7 -43.33 -13.99 -9.32
N ALA A 8 -42.72 -15.16 -9.08
CA ALA A 8 -41.31 -15.23 -8.64
C ALA A 8 -40.28 -15.14 -9.78
N ALA A 9 -40.71 -15.18 -11.05
CA ALA A 9 -39.80 -15.22 -12.21
C ALA A 9 -39.40 -13.84 -12.78
N THR A 10 -39.90 -12.74 -12.22
CA THR A 10 -39.59 -11.37 -12.73
C THR A 10 -38.80 -10.51 -11.74
N VAL A 11 -38.51 -10.99 -10.53
CA VAL A 11 -37.63 -10.30 -9.58
C VAL A 11 -36.19 -10.88 -9.59
N LEU A 12 -35.99 -12.08 -10.12
CA LEU A 12 -34.67 -12.72 -10.18
C LEU A 12 -33.76 -12.21 -11.32
N ALA A 13 -34.25 -11.30 -12.19
CA ALA A 13 -33.48 -10.77 -13.32
C ALA A 13 -33.00 -9.31 -13.12
N ALA A 14 -33.28 -8.67 -11.97
CA ALA A 14 -32.86 -7.30 -11.70
C ALA A 14 -31.83 -7.15 -10.56
N SER A 15 -31.49 -8.24 -9.84
CA SER A 15 -30.57 -8.19 -8.69
C SER A 15 -29.14 -8.63 -9.02
N ILE A 16 -28.80 -8.81 -10.30
CA ILE A 16 -27.45 -9.23 -10.75
C ILE A 16 -26.52 -8.01 -10.97
N LEU A 17 -26.96 -6.78 -10.68
CA LEU A 17 -26.20 -5.54 -10.94
C LEU A 17 -25.82 -4.69 -9.72
N CYS A 18 -26.08 -5.16 -8.49
CA CYS A 18 -25.56 -4.51 -7.29
C CYS A 18 -25.05 -5.57 -6.32
N GLY A 19 -23.72 -5.72 -6.27
CA GLY A 19 -23.03 -6.65 -5.37
C GLY A 19 -23.22 -6.26 -3.91
N SER A 20 -24.05 -7.01 -3.19
CA SER A 20 -24.03 -7.14 -1.73
C SER A 20 -25.09 -8.15 -1.28
N VAL A 21 -24.68 -9.42 -1.15
CA VAL A 21 -25.41 -10.40 -0.35
C VAL A 21 -24.43 -10.93 0.71
N PRO A 22 -24.78 -10.93 2.02
CA PRO A 22 -23.89 -11.43 3.07
C PRO A 22 -23.74 -12.96 2.96
N PHE A 23 -22.51 -13.43 3.03
CA PHE A 23 -22.16 -14.85 3.19
C PHE A 23 -22.82 -15.42 4.47
N PRO A 24 -23.33 -16.66 4.46
CA PRO A 24 -23.77 -17.34 5.68
C PRO A 24 -22.60 -17.53 6.64
N SER A 25 -22.82 -17.24 7.93
CA SER A 25 -21.87 -17.25 9.05
C SER A 25 -21.25 -18.61 9.40
N VAL A 26 -21.37 -19.63 8.54
CA VAL A 26 -20.81 -20.97 8.74
C VAL A 26 -19.33 -21.04 8.30
N PHE A 27 -18.87 -20.11 7.46
CA PHE A 27 -17.49 -20.08 6.95
C PHE A 27 -16.49 -19.34 7.83
N ALA A 28 -16.96 -18.47 8.74
CA ALA A 28 -16.08 -17.65 9.57
C ALA A 28 -15.33 -18.49 10.63
N SER A 29 -15.92 -19.59 11.13
CA SER A 29 -15.25 -20.45 12.12
C SER A 29 -14.10 -21.24 11.51
N GLU A 30 -14.20 -21.74 10.27
CA GLU A 30 -13.07 -22.38 9.57
C GLU A 30 -11.97 -21.37 9.21
N MET A 31 -12.34 -20.15 8.83
CA MET A 31 -11.38 -19.10 8.44
C MET A 31 -10.63 -18.49 9.65
N THR A 32 -11.22 -18.52 10.85
CA THR A 32 -10.58 -18.07 12.09
C THR A 32 -9.52 -19.08 12.57
N VAL A 33 -9.74 -20.37 12.30
CA VAL A 33 -8.73 -21.42 12.53
C VAL A 33 -7.54 -21.25 11.55
N LEU A 34 -7.79 -20.94 10.28
CA LEU A 34 -6.74 -20.77 9.27
C LEU A 34 -5.82 -19.55 9.48
N LYS A 35 -6.29 -18.49 10.16
CA LYS A 35 -5.48 -17.28 10.40
C LYS A 35 -4.53 -17.39 11.60
N THR A 36 -4.67 -18.42 12.45
CA THR A 36 -3.99 -18.46 13.76
C THR A 36 -2.90 -19.54 13.86
N GLU A 37 -2.72 -20.40 12.83
CA GLU A 37 -1.76 -21.52 12.88
C GLU A 37 -0.77 -21.53 11.71
N SER A 38 0.05 -20.49 11.57
CA SER A 38 1.28 -20.58 10.75
C SER A 38 2.42 -19.81 11.42
N ASN A 39 2.81 -20.29 12.60
CA ASN A 39 4.14 -20.07 13.18
C ASN A 39 4.84 -21.43 13.28
N LEU A 40 4.63 -22.28 12.26
CA LEU A 40 4.84 -23.70 12.40
C LEU A 40 6.33 -24.06 12.29
N PHE A 41 7.18 -23.43 11.47
CA PHE A 41 8.59 -23.84 11.42
C PHE A 41 9.58 -22.66 11.43
N ARG A 42 10.51 -22.65 12.41
CA ARG A 42 11.67 -21.75 12.41
C ARG A 42 12.90 -22.53 11.97
N ASN A 43 13.25 -22.43 10.69
CA ASN A 43 14.43 -23.08 10.14
C ASN A 43 15.67 -22.20 10.30
N TYR A 44 16.67 -22.67 11.03
CA TYR A 44 18.00 -22.08 11.07
C TYR A 44 19.03 -23.08 10.52
N LEU A 45 19.81 -22.63 9.53
CA LEU A 45 20.75 -23.41 8.70
C LEU A 45 20.10 -24.49 7.81
N ALA A 46 19.98 -24.18 6.51
CA ALA A 46 19.77 -25.17 5.46
C ALA A 46 21.06 -25.32 4.64
N ALA A 47 21.54 -26.54 4.46
CA ALA A 47 22.60 -26.85 3.50
C ALA A 47 22.10 -27.94 2.54
N ASP A 48 22.02 -27.60 1.25
CA ASP A 48 21.67 -28.55 0.20
C ASP A 48 22.76 -29.64 0.11
N VAL A 49 22.33 -30.90 0.10
CA VAL A 49 23.17 -32.06 -0.14
C VAL A 49 23.06 -32.44 -1.62
N ALA A 50 24.13 -33.01 -2.19
CA ALA A 50 24.26 -33.28 -3.63
C ALA A 50 23.03 -33.95 -4.25
N SER A 51 22.66 -33.52 -5.46
CA SER A 51 21.55 -34.14 -6.20
C SER A 51 21.92 -35.54 -6.69
N GLU A 52 21.01 -36.49 -6.49
CA GLU A 52 21.33 -37.92 -6.62
C GLU A 52 20.70 -38.57 -7.86
N ALA A 53 19.63 -38.00 -8.43
CA ALA A 53 19.02 -38.50 -9.66
C ALA A 53 18.21 -37.43 -10.41
N LYS A 54 18.28 -37.45 -11.75
CA LYS A 54 17.37 -36.72 -12.65
C LYS A 54 16.49 -37.71 -13.40
N PHE A 55 15.19 -37.60 -13.20
CA PHE A 55 14.18 -38.31 -13.99
C PHE A 55 13.65 -37.38 -15.08
N THR A 56 13.43 -37.90 -16.29
CA THR A 56 12.90 -37.13 -17.43
C THR A 56 11.73 -37.87 -18.06
N ALA A 57 10.58 -37.21 -18.15
CA ALA A 57 9.42 -37.60 -18.97
C ALA A 57 9.20 -36.54 -20.06
N ASN A 58 8.33 -36.79 -21.04
CA ASN A 58 8.32 -36.05 -22.32
C ASN A 58 8.18 -34.52 -22.21
N ASP A 59 7.70 -33.96 -21.10
CA ASP A 59 7.55 -32.50 -20.94
C ASP A 59 8.02 -31.93 -19.58
N TYR A 60 8.61 -32.77 -18.72
CA TYR A 60 9.20 -32.33 -17.44
C TYR A 60 10.39 -33.19 -17.00
N SER A 61 11.25 -32.60 -16.17
CA SER A 61 12.28 -33.32 -15.43
C SER A 61 12.14 -33.12 -13.92
N ALA A 62 12.50 -34.12 -13.13
CA ALA A 62 12.53 -34.03 -11.67
C ALA A 62 13.96 -34.29 -11.17
N GLU A 63 14.49 -33.36 -10.39
CA GLU A 63 15.77 -33.48 -9.70
C GLU A 63 15.53 -33.80 -8.22
N ARG A 64 16.04 -34.95 -7.78
CA ARG A 64 15.90 -35.45 -6.40
C ARG A 64 17.17 -35.18 -5.61
N SER A 65 16.99 -34.72 -4.39
CA SER A 65 18.08 -34.36 -3.46
C SER A 65 17.61 -34.46 -2.02
N THR A 66 18.52 -34.26 -1.09
CA THR A 66 18.18 -34.10 0.33
C THR A 66 18.72 -32.78 0.85
N VAL A 67 18.10 -32.28 1.92
CA VAL A 67 18.52 -31.05 2.60
C VAL A 67 18.68 -31.32 4.09
N LYS A 68 19.79 -30.85 4.67
CA LYS A 68 20.01 -30.90 6.11
C LYS A 68 19.51 -29.61 6.74
N LYS A 69 18.64 -29.74 7.75
CA LYS A 69 18.05 -28.60 8.46
C LYS A 69 17.92 -28.90 9.95
N HIS A 70 18.07 -27.86 10.77
CA HIS A 70 17.51 -27.86 12.11
C HIS A 70 16.04 -27.45 12.01
N VAL A 71 15.12 -28.37 12.30
CA VAL A 71 13.69 -28.10 12.33
C VAL A 71 13.26 -27.78 13.75
N GLU A 72 12.49 -26.71 13.93
CA GLU A 72 11.87 -26.32 15.20
C GLU A 72 10.42 -25.90 14.95
N PHE A 73 9.47 -26.45 15.72
CA PHE A 73 8.04 -26.18 15.54
C PHE A 73 7.21 -26.25 16.81
N LYS A 74 6.09 -25.53 16.81
CA LYS A 74 5.07 -25.66 17.85
C LYS A 74 4.28 -26.95 17.67
N ILE A 75 4.12 -27.71 18.75
CA ILE A 75 3.43 -28.99 18.75
C ILE A 75 1.92 -28.75 18.66
N ASN A 76 1.30 -29.20 17.57
CA ASN A 76 -0.15 -29.28 17.49
C ASN A 76 -0.64 -30.55 18.20
N THR A 77 -0.96 -30.41 19.50
CA THR A 77 -1.40 -31.53 20.34
C THR A 77 -2.71 -32.18 19.89
N ALA A 78 -3.46 -31.55 18.98
CA ALA A 78 -4.65 -32.16 18.39
C ALA A 78 -4.29 -33.26 17.38
N GLU A 79 -3.12 -33.18 16.75
CA GLU A 79 -2.68 -34.13 15.70
C GLU A 79 -1.58 -35.08 16.18
N ILE A 80 -0.63 -34.58 16.97
CA ILE A 80 0.50 -35.36 17.47
C ILE A 80 0.89 -34.91 18.88
N THR A 81 1.14 -35.89 19.74
CA THR A 81 1.57 -35.63 21.13
C THR A 81 3.08 -35.43 21.22
N ALA A 82 3.52 -34.71 22.25
CA ALA A 82 4.94 -34.56 22.56
C ALA A 82 5.63 -35.91 22.80
N ASP A 83 4.93 -36.88 23.41
CA ASP A 83 5.45 -38.23 23.64
C ASP A 83 5.68 -38.99 22.31
N GLU A 84 4.76 -38.84 21.35
CA GLU A 84 4.92 -39.41 20.00
C GLU A 84 6.12 -38.78 19.28
N LEU A 85 6.33 -37.48 19.41
CA LEU A 85 7.50 -36.79 18.84
C LEU A 85 8.82 -37.21 19.51
N GLU A 86 8.86 -37.37 20.84
CA GLU A 86 10.02 -37.92 21.56
C GLU A 86 10.36 -39.33 21.03
N ALA A 87 9.36 -40.18 20.81
CA ALA A 87 9.55 -41.51 20.24
C ALA A 87 10.09 -41.47 18.79
N MET A 88 9.84 -40.38 18.06
CA MET A 88 10.41 -40.11 16.73
C MET A 88 11.80 -39.43 16.79
N GLY A 89 12.34 -39.25 18.00
CA GLY A 89 13.68 -38.70 18.25
C GLY A 89 13.74 -37.17 18.23
N TYR A 90 12.64 -36.48 18.50
CA TYR A 90 12.63 -35.03 18.71
C TYR A 90 13.05 -34.66 20.13
N THR A 91 13.73 -33.52 20.25
CA THR A 91 13.94 -32.85 21.54
C THR A 91 12.75 -31.94 21.81
N ILE A 92 12.13 -32.09 22.98
CA ILE A 92 10.94 -31.32 23.38
C ILE A 92 11.34 -30.25 24.41
N SER A 93 10.81 -29.04 24.27
CA SER A 93 10.98 -27.96 25.23
C SER A 93 10.44 -28.32 26.62
N GLU A 94 10.94 -27.66 27.67
CA GLU A 94 10.51 -27.94 29.05
C GLU A 94 9.01 -27.75 29.27
N ASP A 95 8.40 -26.77 28.60
CA ASP A 95 6.97 -26.50 28.63
C ASP A 95 6.15 -27.43 27.73
N ARG A 96 6.81 -28.34 27.00
CA ARG A 96 6.23 -29.33 26.08
C ARG A 96 5.41 -28.73 24.94
N THR A 97 5.71 -27.49 24.54
CA THR A 97 5.00 -26.80 23.44
C THR A 97 5.79 -26.75 22.14
N VAL A 98 7.11 -26.99 22.17
CA VAL A 98 8.00 -26.90 21.00
C VAL A 98 8.79 -28.19 20.85
N ALA A 99 8.92 -28.66 19.61
CA ALA A 99 9.74 -29.79 19.22
C ALA A 99 10.85 -29.34 18.27
N SER A 100 12.05 -29.90 18.43
CA SER A 100 13.20 -29.61 17.57
C SER A 100 14.04 -30.85 17.25
N LYS A 101 14.65 -30.87 16.07
CA LYS A 101 15.52 -31.96 15.62
C LYS A 101 16.42 -31.52 14.45
N ASP A 102 17.64 -32.03 14.40
CA ASP A 102 18.42 -32.01 13.16
C ASP A 102 17.95 -33.14 12.24
N ALA A 103 17.40 -32.78 11.08
CA ALA A 103 16.81 -33.72 10.13
C ALA A 103 17.48 -33.63 8.75
N THR A 104 17.53 -34.76 8.06
CA THR A 104 17.80 -34.82 6.62
C THR A 104 16.47 -35.11 5.93
N LEU A 105 15.98 -34.16 5.14
CA LEU A 105 14.65 -34.17 4.53
C LEU A 105 14.76 -34.34 3.02
N ALA A 106 13.84 -35.07 2.41
CA ALA A 106 13.79 -35.15 0.95
C ALA A 106 13.43 -33.79 0.32
N LYS A 107 14.04 -33.49 -0.82
CA LYS A 107 13.80 -32.29 -1.62
C LYS A 107 13.72 -32.65 -3.09
N ILE A 108 12.69 -32.15 -3.76
CA ILE A 108 12.51 -32.35 -5.20
C ILE A 108 12.31 -31.02 -5.92
N THR A 109 12.94 -30.89 -7.08
CA THR A 109 12.69 -29.77 -8.00
C THR A 109 12.15 -30.33 -9.32
N TYR A 110 10.88 -30.04 -9.59
CA TYR A 110 10.29 -30.26 -10.90
C TYR A 110 10.64 -29.10 -11.81
N THR A 111 11.07 -29.38 -13.03
CA THR A 111 11.33 -28.41 -14.09
C THR A 111 10.47 -28.76 -15.28
N PHE A 112 9.65 -27.82 -15.72
CA PHE A 112 8.71 -27.98 -16.82
C PHE A 112 9.18 -27.17 -18.02
N ASN A 113 9.14 -27.77 -19.21
CA ASN A 113 9.25 -27.01 -20.45
C ASN A 113 8.01 -26.12 -20.63
N LYS A 114 6.85 -26.69 -20.30
CA LYS A 114 5.55 -26.04 -20.19
C LYS A 114 4.75 -26.77 -19.10
N PRO A 115 4.13 -26.08 -18.12
CA PRO A 115 3.27 -26.74 -17.14
C PRO A 115 2.04 -27.35 -17.85
N PRO A 116 1.51 -28.49 -17.36
CA PRO A 116 0.27 -29.07 -17.88
C PRO A 116 -0.89 -28.06 -17.82
N GLU A 117 -1.64 -27.93 -18.93
CA GLU A 117 -2.83 -27.06 -19.03
C GLU A 117 -4.13 -27.87 -19.07
N THR A 118 -4.05 -29.20 -19.23
CA THR A 118 -5.20 -30.11 -19.18
C THR A 118 -5.00 -31.29 -18.23
N LEU A 119 -6.10 -31.89 -17.75
CA LEU A 119 -6.05 -33.09 -16.90
C LEU A 119 -5.35 -34.24 -17.63
N GLU A 120 -5.51 -34.38 -18.94
CA GLU A 120 -4.85 -35.45 -19.69
C GLU A 120 -3.33 -35.26 -19.74
N GLU A 121 -2.85 -34.03 -19.92
CA GLU A 121 -1.42 -33.71 -19.77
C GLU A 121 -0.95 -33.93 -18.33
N LEU A 122 -1.75 -33.54 -17.34
CA LEU A 122 -1.41 -33.74 -15.92
C LEU A 122 -1.34 -35.22 -15.54
N LYS A 123 -2.09 -36.11 -16.18
CA LYS A 123 -2.01 -37.57 -15.92
C LYS A 123 -0.69 -38.20 -16.36
N GLU A 124 0.07 -37.54 -17.23
CA GLU A 124 1.44 -37.96 -17.56
C GLU A 124 2.41 -37.70 -16.39
N PHE A 125 2.03 -36.82 -15.47
CA PHE A 125 2.74 -36.56 -14.23
C PHE A 125 2.44 -37.69 -13.22
N SER A 126 3.44 -38.54 -12.97
CA SER A 126 3.26 -39.73 -12.13
C SER A 126 3.03 -39.38 -10.66
N MET A 127 1.86 -39.77 -10.14
CA MET A 127 1.56 -39.79 -8.69
C MET A 127 1.93 -41.11 -8.01
N LYS A 128 2.59 -42.04 -8.71
CA LYS A 128 3.02 -43.32 -8.13
C LYS A 128 4.22 -43.13 -7.21
N SER A 129 4.35 -44.06 -6.26
CA SER A 129 5.51 -44.24 -5.39
C SER A 129 6.80 -44.27 -6.21
N ASP A 130 7.77 -43.51 -5.75
CA ASP A 130 9.06 -43.27 -6.38
C ASP A 130 10.14 -43.34 -5.30
N VAL A 131 10.38 -44.56 -4.83
CA VAL A 131 11.32 -44.84 -3.73
C VAL A 131 12.76 -44.76 -4.23
N GLN A 132 13.54 -43.89 -3.60
CA GLN A 132 14.98 -43.80 -3.79
C GLN A 132 15.67 -43.62 -2.43
N GLY A 133 16.49 -44.62 -2.06
CA GLY A 133 17.07 -44.68 -0.72
C GLY A 133 15.98 -44.86 0.33
N ASP A 134 16.01 -44.02 1.36
CA ASP A 134 15.05 -44.04 2.47
C ASP A 134 13.79 -43.18 2.22
N TYR A 135 13.68 -42.55 1.04
CA TYR A 135 12.64 -41.57 0.73
C TYR A 135 11.75 -41.99 -0.45
N ASP A 136 10.45 -41.72 -0.35
CA ASP A 136 9.50 -41.87 -1.46
C ASP A 136 9.17 -40.49 -2.03
N TYR A 137 9.78 -40.15 -3.18
CA TYR A 137 9.60 -38.85 -3.83
C TYR A 137 8.24 -38.70 -4.50
N GLY A 138 7.46 -39.77 -4.62
CA GLY A 138 6.10 -39.74 -5.16
C GLY A 138 5.16 -38.90 -4.29
N MET A 139 5.47 -38.74 -3.00
CA MET A 139 4.68 -37.94 -2.05
C MET A 139 4.56 -36.47 -2.43
N PHE A 140 5.50 -35.93 -3.20
CA PHE A 140 5.49 -34.53 -3.63
C PHE A 140 4.55 -34.26 -4.82
N ALA A 141 4.18 -35.32 -5.56
CA ALA A 141 3.41 -35.18 -6.79
C ALA A 141 2.02 -34.55 -6.58
N PRO A 142 1.23 -34.90 -5.54
CA PRO A 142 -0.07 -34.27 -5.31
C PRO A 142 0.02 -32.75 -5.10
N MET A 143 1.05 -32.26 -4.40
CA MET A 143 1.23 -30.83 -4.15
C MET A 143 1.61 -30.08 -5.43
N ALA A 144 2.55 -30.63 -6.20
CA ALA A 144 2.91 -30.08 -7.51
C ALA A 144 1.70 -30.04 -8.46
N ALA A 145 0.91 -31.12 -8.51
CA ALA A 145 -0.32 -31.19 -9.30
C ALA A 145 -1.37 -30.15 -8.85
N THR A 146 -1.49 -29.92 -7.54
CA THR A 146 -2.36 -28.87 -6.98
C THR A 146 -1.90 -27.49 -7.42
N ILE A 147 -0.60 -27.18 -7.33
CA ILE A 147 -0.03 -25.90 -7.79
C ILE A 147 -0.28 -25.69 -9.30
N ILE A 148 -0.07 -26.71 -10.13
CA ILE A 148 -0.37 -26.67 -11.58
C ILE A 148 -1.87 -26.42 -11.82
N ALA A 149 -2.74 -27.02 -11.02
CA ALA A 149 -4.18 -26.77 -11.10
C ALA A 149 -4.54 -25.32 -10.73
N LEU A 150 -3.90 -24.74 -9.71
CA LEU A 150 -4.08 -23.34 -9.33
C LEU A 150 -3.63 -22.37 -10.43
N HIS A 151 -2.51 -22.67 -11.10
CA HIS A 151 -2.06 -21.94 -12.29
C HIS A 151 -3.10 -22.01 -13.41
N THR A 152 -3.56 -23.22 -13.74
CA THR A 152 -4.58 -23.46 -14.77
C THR A 152 -5.90 -22.78 -14.44
N PHE A 153 -6.21 -22.52 -13.17
CA PHE A 153 -7.44 -21.83 -12.76
C PHE A 153 -7.56 -20.42 -13.36
N GLY A 154 -6.43 -19.76 -13.61
CA GLY A 154 -6.38 -18.44 -14.25
C GLY A 154 -6.88 -18.43 -15.69
N THR A 155 -6.67 -19.52 -16.42
CA THR A 155 -6.98 -19.66 -17.85
C THR A 155 -8.20 -20.53 -18.10
N ASN A 156 -8.36 -21.63 -17.37
CA ASN A 156 -9.44 -22.60 -17.51
C ASN A 156 -9.86 -23.21 -16.16
N LYS A 157 -10.89 -22.62 -15.56
CA LYS A 157 -11.43 -23.04 -14.25
C LYS A 157 -12.00 -24.47 -14.24
N GLU A 158 -12.67 -24.88 -15.30
CA GLU A 158 -13.28 -26.22 -15.37
C GLU A 158 -12.20 -27.29 -15.37
N GLU A 159 -11.10 -27.05 -16.10
CA GLU A 159 -9.98 -27.97 -16.17
C GLU A 159 -9.18 -28.00 -14.87
N ALA A 160 -8.97 -26.84 -14.25
CA ALA A 160 -8.36 -26.73 -12.93
C ALA A 160 -9.12 -27.54 -11.88
N TYR A 161 -10.46 -27.52 -11.86
CA TYR A 161 -11.22 -28.35 -10.92
C TYR A 161 -11.02 -29.85 -11.16
N LYS A 162 -10.93 -30.29 -12.41
CA LYS A 162 -10.64 -31.70 -12.73
C LYS A 162 -9.24 -32.10 -12.28
N MET A 163 -8.27 -31.21 -12.46
CA MET A 163 -6.89 -31.42 -11.98
C MET A 163 -6.81 -31.49 -10.46
N LEU A 164 -7.55 -30.61 -9.75
CA LEU A 164 -7.68 -30.68 -8.29
C LEU A 164 -8.32 -31.99 -7.85
N GLU A 165 -9.45 -32.39 -8.45
CA GLU A 165 -10.10 -33.67 -8.16
C GLU A 165 -9.15 -34.86 -8.43
N TYR A 166 -8.30 -34.80 -9.45
CA TYR A 166 -7.27 -35.81 -9.72
C TYR A 166 -6.18 -35.86 -8.65
N ALA A 167 -5.65 -34.72 -8.21
CA ALA A 167 -4.64 -34.65 -7.14
C ALA A 167 -5.17 -35.19 -5.79
N TYR A 168 -6.47 -35.07 -5.55
CA TYR A 168 -7.16 -35.56 -4.35
C TYR A 168 -7.62 -37.02 -4.45
N GLY A 169 -7.57 -37.60 -5.65
CA GLY A 169 -7.87 -39.00 -5.89
C GLY A 169 -9.33 -39.34 -6.18
N PRO A 170 -9.60 -40.60 -6.56
CA PRO A 170 -10.83 -41.00 -7.26
C PRO A 170 -12.13 -40.88 -6.44
N ASN A 171 -12.04 -40.69 -5.12
CA ASN A 171 -13.20 -40.59 -4.24
C ASN A 171 -13.50 -39.15 -3.78
N GLN A 172 -12.74 -38.17 -4.26
CA GLN A 172 -12.88 -36.76 -3.87
C GLN A 172 -13.57 -35.97 -4.97
N THR A 173 -14.75 -35.45 -4.68
CA THR A 173 -15.43 -34.47 -5.54
C THR A 173 -15.44 -33.14 -4.81
N PHE A 174 -14.88 -32.10 -5.43
CA PHE A 174 -14.96 -30.76 -4.86
C PHE A 174 -16.43 -30.34 -4.79
N SER A 175 -16.91 -30.10 -3.57
CA SER A 175 -18.28 -29.65 -3.37
C SER A 175 -18.50 -28.28 -4.03
N ASN A 176 -19.75 -27.90 -4.30
CA ASN A 176 -20.04 -26.55 -4.80
C ASN A 176 -19.52 -25.47 -3.85
N ILE A 177 -19.44 -25.78 -2.54
CA ILE A 177 -18.90 -24.90 -1.51
C ILE A 177 -17.38 -24.75 -1.69
N ASP A 178 -16.65 -25.85 -1.86
CA ASP A 178 -15.20 -25.82 -2.08
C ASP A 178 -14.84 -25.08 -3.38
N LYS A 179 -15.60 -25.32 -4.45
CA LYS A 179 -15.43 -24.60 -5.73
C LYS A 179 -15.63 -23.10 -5.55
N GLN A 180 -16.66 -22.70 -4.81
CA GLN A 180 -16.87 -21.29 -4.46
C GLN A 180 -15.72 -20.75 -3.62
N PHE A 181 -15.22 -21.50 -2.64
CA PHE A 181 -14.09 -21.09 -1.83
C PHE A 181 -12.83 -20.85 -2.67
N VAL A 182 -12.44 -21.79 -3.53
CA VAL A 182 -11.32 -21.60 -4.46
C VAL A 182 -11.54 -20.33 -5.29
N GLN A 183 -12.73 -20.17 -5.86
CA GLN A 183 -13.06 -19.02 -6.69
C GLN A 183 -13.00 -17.68 -5.95
N THR A 184 -13.41 -17.61 -4.68
CA THR A 184 -13.36 -16.35 -3.90
C THR A 184 -11.94 -15.93 -3.58
N GLN A 185 -11.00 -16.89 -3.44
CA GLN A 185 -9.61 -16.54 -3.21
C GLN A 185 -9.03 -15.76 -4.40
N PHE A 186 -9.33 -16.11 -5.64
CA PHE A 186 -8.84 -15.39 -6.83
C PHE A 186 -9.59 -14.08 -7.19
N TYR A 187 -10.41 -13.52 -6.28
CA TYR A 187 -11.24 -12.34 -6.59
C TYR A 187 -10.47 -11.01 -6.55
N THR A 188 -9.47 -10.89 -5.68
CA THR A 188 -8.67 -9.65 -5.55
C THR A 188 -7.49 -9.67 -6.52
N ALA A 189 -7.00 -8.48 -6.91
CA ALA A 189 -5.79 -8.36 -7.73
C ALA A 189 -4.57 -8.98 -7.04
N ALA A 190 -4.43 -8.77 -5.72
CA ALA A 190 -3.39 -9.38 -4.90
C ALA A 190 -3.40 -10.92 -4.96
N ASN A 191 -4.57 -11.55 -4.90
CA ASN A 191 -4.65 -13.01 -4.90
C ASN A 191 -4.65 -13.63 -6.30
N LYS A 192 -4.67 -12.84 -7.39
CA LYS A 192 -4.35 -13.39 -8.72
C LYS A 192 -2.92 -13.94 -8.77
N ALA A 193 -2.03 -13.40 -7.94
CA ALA A 193 -0.68 -13.93 -7.75
C ALA A 193 -0.65 -15.41 -7.34
N LEU A 194 -1.71 -15.93 -6.69
CA LEU A 194 -1.81 -17.36 -6.32
C LEU A 194 -1.70 -18.32 -7.51
N GLN A 195 -1.88 -17.83 -8.74
CA GLN A 195 -1.72 -18.62 -9.96
C GLN A 195 -0.26 -18.97 -10.21
N ASP A 196 0.65 -18.06 -9.88
CA ASP A 196 2.04 -18.14 -10.31
C ASP A 196 3.05 -18.08 -9.16
N CYS A 197 2.63 -17.69 -7.95
CA CYS A 197 3.54 -17.39 -6.84
C CYS A 197 4.36 -18.56 -6.33
N TYR A 198 3.95 -19.80 -6.64
CA TYR A 198 4.63 -21.02 -6.24
C TYR A 198 5.67 -21.50 -7.25
N PHE A 199 5.78 -20.86 -8.42
CA PHE A 199 6.80 -21.19 -9.41
C PHE A 199 8.13 -20.49 -9.10
N GLY A 200 9.22 -21.13 -9.50
CA GLY A 200 10.56 -20.59 -9.37
C GLY A 200 10.70 -19.21 -10.00
N GLY A 201 11.31 -18.30 -9.25
CA GLY A 201 11.55 -16.91 -9.68
C GLY A 201 10.33 -16.00 -9.63
N ALA A 202 9.13 -16.49 -9.33
CA ALA A 202 7.97 -15.63 -9.08
C ALA A 202 8.11 -14.95 -7.71
N ALA A 203 8.03 -13.63 -7.68
CA ALA A 203 8.19 -12.86 -6.45
C ALA A 203 7.37 -11.55 -6.50
N PRO A 204 7.05 -10.93 -5.34
CA PRO A 204 6.32 -9.67 -5.31
C PRO A 204 6.93 -8.59 -6.23
N GLU A 205 8.26 -8.53 -6.29
CA GLU A 205 9.06 -7.53 -7.02
C GLU A 205 8.85 -7.60 -8.54
N ASN A 206 8.54 -8.78 -9.09
CA ASN A 206 8.32 -8.98 -10.52
C ASN A 206 6.85 -9.27 -10.87
N GLY A 207 5.95 -8.92 -9.95
CA GLY A 207 4.52 -9.18 -10.11
C GLY A 207 4.17 -10.67 -10.15
N TYR A 208 4.98 -11.51 -9.51
CA TYR A 208 4.91 -12.97 -9.54
C TYR A 208 5.07 -13.59 -10.93
N THR A 209 5.87 -12.96 -11.78
CA THR A 209 6.22 -13.53 -13.08
C THR A 209 7.27 -14.64 -12.90
N PRO A 210 6.99 -15.91 -13.21
CA PRO A 210 7.96 -16.99 -13.06
C PRO A 210 9.14 -16.87 -14.02
N THR A 211 10.32 -17.31 -13.59
CA THR A 211 11.47 -17.40 -14.49
C THR A 211 11.39 -18.67 -15.33
N LYS A 212 11.94 -18.62 -16.56
CA LYS A 212 12.04 -19.79 -17.43
C LYS A 212 13.41 -20.47 -17.23
N PRO A 213 13.48 -21.82 -17.18
CA PRO A 213 12.36 -22.78 -17.23
C PRO A 213 11.49 -22.75 -15.96
N ILE A 214 10.21 -23.09 -16.09
CA ILE A 214 9.26 -23.08 -14.96
C ILE A 214 9.65 -24.19 -13.99
N THR A 215 9.80 -23.87 -12.70
CA THR A 215 10.14 -24.86 -11.68
C THR A 215 9.19 -24.85 -10.50
N ILE A 216 9.03 -25.99 -9.83
CA ILE A 216 8.39 -26.13 -8.52
C ILE A 216 9.37 -26.89 -7.63
N THR A 217 9.74 -26.30 -6.49
CA THR A 217 10.64 -26.95 -5.51
C THR A 217 9.87 -27.25 -4.23
N LEU A 218 9.85 -28.52 -3.85
CA LEU A 218 9.14 -29.02 -2.68
C LEU A 218 10.09 -29.75 -1.73
N GLU A 219 9.76 -29.72 -0.44
CA GLU A 219 10.54 -30.38 0.61
C GLU A 219 9.64 -31.21 1.53
N GLU A 220 10.19 -32.28 2.08
CA GLU A 220 9.50 -33.14 3.03
C GLU A 220 9.29 -32.42 4.37
N GLY A 221 8.14 -32.67 4.99
CA GLY A 221 7.85 -32.24 6.35
C GLY A 221 8.69 -32.96 7.40
N PRO A 222 8.71 -32.47 8.64
CA PRO A 222 9.61 -32.97 9.67
C PRO A 222 9.14 -34.32 10.24
N TYR A 223 7.84 -34.58 10.20
CA TYR A 223 7.26 -35.77 10.82
C TYR A 223 6.15 -36.35 9.94
N VAL A 224 5.92 -37.64 10.18
CA VAL A 224 4.85 -38.43 9.58
C VAL A 224 3.77 -38.66 10.63
N LEU A 225 2.53 -38.32 10.30
CA LEU A 225 1.38 -38.58 11.16
C LEU A 225 0.95 -40.03 10.98
N LYS A 226 1.15 -40.85 12.01
CA LYS A 226 0.82 -42.28 11.96
C LYS A 226 -0.69 -42.52 11.94
N SER A 227 -1.09 -43.56 11.22
CA SER A 227 -2.49 -43.97 11.08
C SER A 227 -3.15 -44.19 12.45
N LYS A 228 -4.32 -43.55 12.67
CA LYS A 228 -5.06 -43.60 13.94
C LYS A 228 -6.56 -43.41 13.70
N ASN A 229 -7.41 -44.19 14.39
CA ASN A 229 -8.87 -44.05 14.36
C ASN A 229 -9.51 -44.04 12.95
N GLY A 230 -8.93 -44.80 11.99
CA GLY A 230 -9.42 -44.84 10.61
C GLY A 230 -8.90 -43.72 9.71
N VAL A 231 -8.09 -42.79 10.24
CA VAL A 231 -7.32 -41.83 9.46
C VAL A 231 -6.05 -42.52 8.93
N PRO A 232 -5.76 -42.46 7.61
CA PRO A 232 -4.56 -43.06 7.04
C PRO A 232 -3.29 -42.37 7.54
N GLU A 233 -2.14 -43.03 7.34
CA GLU A 233 -0.84 -42.37 7.56
C GLU A 233 -0.70 -41.17 6.60
N ARG A 234 -0.25 -40.02 7.13
CA ARG A 234 -0.09 -38.78 6.37
C ARG A 234 1.36 -38.29 6.43
N HIS A 235 1.86 -37.92 5.26
CA HIS A 235 3.15 -37.28 5.07
C HIS A 235 2.90 -35.82 4.70
N MET A 236 3.80 -34.92 5.05
CA MET A 236 3.63 -33.49 4.77
C MET A 236 4.62 -33.05 3.70
N SER A 237 4.14 -32.30 2.71
CA SER A 237 4.97 -31.64 1.71
C SER A 237 4.96 -30.13 1.96
N PHE A 238 6.11 -29.48 1.90
CA PHE A 238 6.28 -28.04 2.03
C PHE A 238 6.68 -27.36 0.72
N ILE A 239 6.31 -26.09 0.63
CA ILE A 239 6.85 -25.16 -0.35
C ILE A 239 7.28 -23.85 0.32
N TYR A 240 8.49 -23.43 -0.01
CA TYR A 240 9.04 -22.12 0.30
C TYR A 240 8.94 -21.24 -0.94
N PHE A 241 8.45 -20.02 -0.79
CA PHE A 241 8.20 -19.10 -1.90
C PHE A 241 8.28 -17.64 -1.43
N ALA A 242 8.55 -16.71 -2.34
CA ALA A 242 8.74 -15.29 -1.99
C ALA A 242 7.44 -14.60 -1.53
N GLY A 243 6.28 -15.18 -1.84
CA GLY A 243 4.98 -14.58 -1.57
C GLY A 243 4.48 -14.67 -0.13
N ALA A 244 5.22 -15.28 0.80
CA ALA A 244 4.89 -15.27 2.22
C ALA A 244 6.15 -15.38 3.09
N ASP A 245 6.04 -14.95 4.35
CA ASP A 245 7.13 -15.12 5.33
C ASP A 245 7.17 -16.53 5.93
N THR A 246 6.15 -17.34 5.66
CA THR A 246 6.01 -18.72 6.14
C THR A 246 5.76 -19.67 4.98
N GLU A 247 6.31 -20.87 5.09
CA GLU A 247 6.03 -21.97 4.15
C GLU A 247 4.53 -22.28 4.06
N ARG A 248 4.13 -22.86 2.92
CA ARG A 248 2.85 -23.57 2.83
C ARG A 248 3.10 -25.05 2.88
N TYR A 249 2.11 -25.78 3.36
CA TYR A 249 2.17 -27.22 3.48
C TYR A 249 0.93 -27.88 2.95
N MET A 250 1.07 -29.15 2.61
CA MET A 250 -0.05 -30.00 2.26
C MET A 250 0.23 -31.43 2.73
N ASP A 251 -0.73 -32.00 3.46
CA ASP A 251 -0.68 -33.42 3.81
C ASP A 251 -1.05 -34.27 2.58
N VAL A 252 -0.36 -35.40 2.46
CA VAL A 252 -0.57 -36.41 1.43
C VAL A 252 -0.64 -37.80 2.06
N CYS A 253 -1.37 -38.70 1.44
CA CYS A 253 -1.47 -40.10 1.85
C CYS A 253 -1.28 -41.02 0.65
N GLN A 254 -0.83 -42.25 0.92
CA GLN A 254 -0.60 -43.26 -0.10
C GLN A 254 -1.75 -44.29 -0.07
N SER A 255 -2.26 -44.66 -1.25
CA SER A 255 -3.17 -45.79 -1.43
C SER A 255 -2.45 -47.13 -1.49
N ASP A 256 -3.19 -48.22 -1.30
CA ASP A 256 -2.67 -49.60 -1.34
C ASP A 256 -1.93 -49.96 -2.65
N ASP A 257 -2.26 -49.28 -3.76
CA ASP A 257 -1.62 -49.47 -5.06
C ASP A 257 -0.38 -48.57 -5.29
N GLY A 258 0.10 -47.92 -4.22
CA GLY A 258 1.27 -47.05 -4.22
C GLY A 258 1.04 -45.69 -4.87
N THR A 259 -0.21 -45.22 -5.02
CA THR A 259 -0.48 -43.87 -5.54
C THR A 259 -0.58 -42.88 -4.39
N TRP A 260 0.04 -41.71 -4.54
CA TRP A 260 -0.05 -40.62 -3.59
C TRP A 260 -1.20 -39.66 -3.96
N TYR A 261 -1.92 -39.19 -2.95
CA TYR A 261 -3.02 -38.25 -3.09
C TYR A 261 -2.94 -37.15 -2.01
N ALA A 262 -3.48 -35.98 -2.31
CA ALA A 262 -3.67 -34.92 -1.33
C ALA A 262 -4.72 -35.31 -0.29
N TYR A 263 -4.47 -34.99 0.98
CA TYR A 263 -5.36 -35.29 2.09
C TYR A 263 -6.34 -34.14 2.36
N GLU A 264 -7.58 -34.51 2.73
CA GLU A 264 -8.76 -33.69 3.07
C GLU A 264 -8.55 -32.17 3.24
N GLY A 265 -9.02 -31.35 2.31
CA GLY A 265 -9.17 -29.89 2.51
C GLY A 265 -7.88 -29.07 2.67
N ASN A 266 -6.71 -29.71 2.78
CA ASN A 266 -5.44 -29.04 3.08
C ASN A 266 -4.89 -28.19 1.93
N TYR A 267 -5.44 -28.29 0.70
CA TYR A 267 -5.14 -27.33 -0.38
C TYR A 267 -5.45 -25.89 0.03
N LYS A 268 -6.32 -25.69 1.03
CA LYS A 268 -6.64 -24.37 1.59
C LYS A 268 -5.38 -23.64 2.10
N HIS A 269 -4.35 -24.35 2.56
CA HIS A 269 -3.08 -23.74 2.94
C HIS A 269 -2.38 -23.07 1.76
N LEU A 270 -2.48 -23.65 0.55
CA LEU A 270 -1.96 -23.05 -0.69
C LEU A 270 -2.80 -21.87 -1.19
N LEU A 271 -3.98 -21.64 -0.62
CA LEU A 271 -4.88 -20.55 -0.98
C LEU A 271 -4.91 -19.42 0.06
N ALA A 272 -4.03 -19.46 1.06
CA ALA A 272 -3.86 -18.37 2.00
C ALA A 272 -3.31 -17.13 1.28
N SER A 273 -3.65 -15.94 1.77
CA SER A 273 -3.19 -14.66 1.20
C SER A 273 -1.67 -14.61 1.04
N VAL A 274 -1.23 -13.94 -0.03
CA VAL A 274 0.17 -13.72 -0.38
C VAL A 274 0.49 -12.23 -0.34
N LYS A 275 1.79 -11.90 -0.25
CA LYS A 275 2.29 -10.52 -0.34
C LYS A 275 1.78 -9.86 -1.62
N GLU A 276 1.35 -8.62 -1.55
CA GLU A 276 0.89 -7.92 -2.74
C GLU A 276 2.04 -7.72 -3.74
N PRO A 277 1.80 -7.88 -5.04
CA PRO A 277 2.74 -7.47 -6.09
C PRO A 277 3.22 -6.05 -5.85
N ILE A 278 4.53 -5.81 -5.92
CA ILE A 278 5.08 -4.45 -5.83
C ILE A 278 4.64 -3.70 -7.08
N ASN A 279 3.93 -2.59 -6.90
CA ASN A 279 3.46 -1.76 -8.00
C ASN A 279 4.62 -0.93 -8.58
N GLU A 280 5.63 -1.58 -9.17
CA GLU A 280 6.65 -0.88 -9.95
C GLU A 280 6.10 -0.55 -11.33
N LEU A 281 6.09 0.75 -11.64
CA LEU A 281 5.45 1.26 -12.85
C LEU A 281 6.34 0.99 -14.08
N PRO A 282 5.79 0.52 -15.20
CA PRO A 282 6.47 0.59 -16.49
C PRO A 282 6.53 2.06 -16.94
N ASP A 283 7.66 2.46 -17.52
CA ASP A 283 7.82 3.79 -18.09
C ASP A 283 7.06 3.95 -19.40
N GLU A 284 6.46 5.13 -19.62
CA GLU A 284 6.24 5.57 -21.00
C GLU A 284 7.60 5.81 -21.68
N PRO A 285 7.76 5.47 -22.96
CA PRO A 285 8.99 5.77 -23.69
C PRO A 285 9.15 7.28 -23.83
N VAL A 286 9.96 7.89 -22.97
CA VAL A 286 10.40 9.29 -23.06
C VAL A 286 11.82 9.29 -23.57
N GLU A 287 12.05 9.88 -24.74
CA GLU A 287 13.40 10.08 -25.29
C GLU A 287 14.16 11.12 -24.45
N ASP A 288 15.44 10.85 -24.18
CA ASP A 288 16.29 11.76 -23.41
C ASP A 288 16.55 13.05 -24.20
N VAL A 289 16.38 14.20 -23.54
CA VAL A 289 16.53 15.50 -24.19
C VAL A 289 18.02 15.85 -24.27
N PRO A 290 18.56 16.16 -25.47
CA PRO A 290 19.97 16.52 -25.62
C PRO A 290 20.36 17.68 -24.70
N ASP A 291 21.57 17.62 -24.13
CA ASP A 291 22.07 18.67 -23.21
C ASP A 291 22.00 20.08 -23.81
N SER A 292 22.13 20.21 -25.14
CA SER A 292 22.03 21.49 -25.85
C SER A 292 20.64 22.13 -25.83
N GLU A 293 19.59 21.37 -25.46
CA GLU A 293 18.20 21.84 -25.39
C GLU A 293 17.73 22.06 -23.94
N LYS A 294 18.57 21.76 -22.95
CA LYS A 294 18.29 22.03 -21.53
C LYS A 294 18.37 23.53 -21.26
N TYR A 295 17.42 24.02 -20.46
CA TYR A 295 17.37 25.40 -19.97
C TYR A 295 17.89 25.52 -18.53
N TYR A 296 18.65 24.52 -18.08
CA TYR A 296 19.11 24.43 -16.72
C TYR A 296 20.43 23.67 -16.65
N THR A 297 21.18 23.93 -15.58
CA THR A 297 22.41 23.23 -15.23
C THR A 297 22.29 22.63 -13.83
N GLU A 298 23.02 21.54 -13.60
CA GLU A 298 23.02 20.80 -12.36
C GLU A 298 24.44 20.83 -11.76
N LYS A 299 24.54 21.15 -10.48
CA LYS A 299 25.76 20.96 -9.70
C LYS A 299 25.52 19.83 -8.70
N HIS A 300 26.25 18.73 -8.86
CA HIS A 300 26.27 17.60 -7.94
C HIS A 300 27.32 17.85 -6.86
N ASP A 301 26.98 17.55 -5.62
CA ASP A 301 27.83 17.73 -4.44
C ASP A 301 27.40 16.72 -3.36
N THR A 302 28.15 16.67 -2.26
CA THR A 302 27.79 15.87 -1.09
C THR A 302 27.89 16.71 0.18
N VAL A 303 27.13 16.33 1.20
CA VAL A 303 27.18 17.01 2.50
C VAL A 303 27.29 16.00 3.64
N ASP A 304 28.31 16.17 4.48
CA ASP A 304 28.47 15.39 5.70
C ASP A 304 27.58 15.98 6.80
N LYS A 305 26.73 15.15 7.40
CA LYS A 305 25.82 15.55 8.47
C LYS A 305 25.73 14.48 9.54
N HIS A 306 25.53 14.95 10.77
CA HIS A 306 24.90 14.14 11.80
C HIS A 306 23.39 14.24 11.63
N VAL A 307 22.73 13.13 11.32
CA VAL A 307 21.26 13.08 11.25
C VAL A 307 20.72 12.45 12.52
N GLU A 308 19.65 13.03 13.05
CA GLU A 308 18.88 12.51 14.18
C GLU A 308 17.40 12.76 13.91
N PHE A 309 16.58 11.71 14.00
CA PHE A 309 15.15 11.81 13.69
C PHE A 309 14.31 10.80 14.50
N GLU A 310 13.04 11.16 14.73
CA GLU A 310 12.06 10.26 15.32
C GLU A 310 11.63 9.19 14.29
N ILE A 311 11.64 7.93 14.71
CA ILE A 311 11.33 6.78 13.87
C ILE A 311 9.82 6.73 13.65
N ASN A 312 9.41 6.89 12.40
CA ASN A 312 8.04 6.63 11.99
C ASN A 312 7.82 5.11 11.87
N THR A 313 7.45 4.47 12.99
CA THR A 313 7.25 3.02 13.09
C THR A 313 6.12 2.49 12.21
N ALA A 314 5.29 3.36 11.63
CA ALA A 314 4.30 2.97 10.62
C ALA A 314 4.90 2.71 9.24
N GLU A 315 6.09 3.26 8.95
CA GLU A 315 6.73 3.20 7.62
C GLU A 315 8.07 2.45 7.64
N ILE A 316 8.81 2.49 8.76
CA ILE A 316 10.08 1.78 8.92
C ILE A 316 10.30 1.37 10.38
N SER A 317 10.78 0.15 10.61
CA SER A 317 11.08 -0.34 11.96
C SER A 317 12.48 0.07 12.44
N ALA A 318 12.66 0.11 13.76
CA ALA A 318 13.98 0.35 14.36
C ALA A 318 15.00 -0.74 13.96
N ASP A 319 14.58 -1.99 13.81
CA ASP A 319 15.45 -3.09 13.38
C ASP A 319 15.95 -2.92 11.94
N GLU A 320 15.10 -2.40 11.05
CA GLU A 320 15.50 -2.07 9.68
C GLU A 320 16.52 -0.93 9.64
N LEU A 321 16.34 0.09 10.49
CA LEU A 321 17.30 1.19 10.63
C LEU A 321 18.63 0.71 11.23
N GLU A 322 18.62 -0.17 12.25
CA GLU A 322 19.86 -0.81 12.75
C GLU A 322 20.60 -1.56 11.64
N ALA A 323 19.87 -2.32 10.80
CA ALA A 323 20.44 -3.02 9.66
C ALA A 323 21.01 -2.07 8.59
N MET A 324 20.50 -0.84 8.51
CA MET A 324 21.04 0.26 7.68
C MET A 324 22.20 1.02 8.36
N GLY A 325 22.60 0.61 9.56
CA GLY A 325 23.74 1.16 10.31
C GLY A 325 23.41 2.41 11.12
N TYR A 326 22.15 2.62 11.50
CA TYR A 326 21.75 3.67 12.45
C TYR A 326 21.99 3.24 13.89
N THR A 327 22.35 4.20 14.74
CA THR A 327 22.30 4.03 16.20
C THR A 327 20.89 4.34 16.67
N ILE A 328 20.27 3.42 17.40
CA ILE A 328 18.91 3.56 17.91
C ILE A 328 18.93 3.90 19.39
N SER A 329 18.09 4.85 19.82
CA SER A 329 17.91 5.21 21.22
C SER A 329 17.37 4.03 22.04
N GLU A 330 17.62 4.02 23.36
CA GLU A 330 17.17 2.93 24.23
C GLU A 330 15.64 2.72 24.21
N ASP A 331 14.87 3.81 24.04
CA ASP A 331 13.41 3.77 23.91
C ASP A 331 12.92 3.36 22.51
N ARG A 332 13.85 3.11 21.58
CA ARG A 332 13.62 2.74 20.17
C ARG A 332 12.75 3.71 19.39
N LYS A 333 12.74 4.99 19.79
CA LYS A 333 11.97 6.05 19.13
C LYS A 333 12.81 6.97 18.25
N THR A 334 14.12 7.03 18.45
CA THR A 334 15.00 7.96 17.72
C THR A 334 16.13 7.18 17.08
N ALA A 335 16.50 7.57 15.86
CA ALA A 335 17.64 7.03 15.13
C ALA A 335 18.62 8.16 14.82
N SER A 336 19.92 7.87 14.92
CA SER A 336 20.97 8.81 14.54
C SER A 336 22.14 8.15 13.81
N LYS A 337 22.80 8.93 12.95
CA LYS A 337 23.94 8.47 12.15
C LYS A 337 24.76 9.65 11.62
N ASP A 338 26.07 9.51 11.60
CA ASP A 338 26.93 10.37 10.78
C ASP A 338 26.95 9.82 9.35
N VAL A 339 26.49 10.62 8.39
CA VAL A 339 26.27 10.19 7.00
C VAL A 339 26.65 11.29 6.02
N THR A 340 27.19 10.87 4.88
CA THR A 340 27.42 11.72 3.71
C THR A 340 26.22 11.57 2.77
N LEU A 341 25.49 12.66 2.56
CA LEU A 341 24.25 12.70 1.78
C LEU A 341 24.47 13.41 0.44
N ALA A 342 23.80 12.95 -0.62
CA ALA A 342 23.83 13.64 -1.90
C ALA A 342 23.17 15.02 -1.79
N LYS A 343 23.73 15.98 -2.55
CA LYS A 343 23.21 17.34 -2.66
C LYS A 343 23.25 17.78 -4.11
N ILE A 344 22.15 18.38 -4.58
CA ILE A 344 22.08 18.94 -5.92
C ILE A 344 21.63 20.39 -5.88
N THR A 345 22.22 21.20 -6.74
CA THR A 345 21.72 22.55 -7.05
C THR A 345 21.39 22.64 -8.53
N TYR A 346 20.12 22.86 -8.83
CA TYR A 346 19.64 23.24 -10.16
C TYR A 346 19.76 24.76 -10.33
N THR A 347 20.32 25.21 -11.45
CA THR A 347 20.35 26.62 -11.86
C THR A 347 19.64 26.76 -13.19
N PHE A 348 18.63 27.63 -13.26
CA PHE A 348 17.77 27.76 -14.43
C PHE A 348 18.09 29.02 -15.24
N ASP A 349 18.31 28.85 -16.54
CA ASP A 349 18.35 29.98 -17.49
C ASP A 349 16.94 30.50 -17.76
N LYS A 350 15.96 29.59 -17.70
CA LYS A 350 14.52 29.87 -17.84
C LYS A 350 13.73 28.83 -17.04
N LEU A 351 12.78 29.28 -16.22
CA LEU A 351 11.82 28.37 -15.59
C LEU A 351 10.78 27.87 -16.63
N PRO A 352 10.47 26.57 -16.63
CA PRO A 352 9.37 26.03 -17.42
C PRO A 352 8.04 26.64 -16.99
N THR A 353 7.23 26.98 -17.98
CA THR A 353 5.87 27.52 -17.77
C THR A 353 4.79 26.67 -18.42
N THR A 354 5.19 25.65 -19.20
CA THR A 354 4.28 24.67 -19.82
C THR A 354 4.77 23.24 -19.61
N LEU A 355 3.87 22.25 -19.68
CA LEU A 355 4.22 20.83 -19.57
C LEU A 355 5.25 20.43 -20.64
N ASP A 356 5.11 20.92 -21.86
CA ASP A 356 6.06 20.61 -22.94
C ASP A 356 7.46 21.17 -22.68
N GLU A 357 7.56 22.32 -21.99
CA GLU A 357 8.83 22.81 -21.47
C GLU A 357 9.33 21.93 -20.34
N LEU A 358 8.48 21.62 -19.34
CA LEU A 358 8.87 20.82 -18.17
C LEU A 358 9.34 19.41 -18.55
N LYS A 359 8.79 18.81 -19.62
CA LYS A 359 9.25 17.50 -20.13
C LYS A 359 10.71 17.47 -20.57
N LYS A 360 11.34 18.63 -20.78
CA LYS A 360 12.78 18.74 -21.05
C LYS A 360 13.63 18.76 -19.78
N PHE A 361 13.00 18.88 -18.61
CA PHE A 361 13.61 18.61 -17.31
C PHE A 361 13.61 17.09 -17.09
N SER A 362 14.79 16.49 -17.11
CA SER A 362 14.90 15.03 -17.07
C SER A 362 14.52 14.51 -15.69
N LEU A 363 13.59 13.55 -15.65
CA LEU A 363 13.25 12.78 -14.45
C LEU A 363 14.00 11.43 -14.41
N LYS A 364 14.92 11.18 -15.35
CA LYS A 364 15.63 9.91 -15.44
C LYS A 364 16.69 9.77 -14.35
N SER A 365 16.94 8.52 -13.97
CA SER A 365 18.03 8.09 -13.12
C SER A 365 19.35 8.61 -13.67
N LYS A 366 20.17 9.14 -12.78
CA LYS A 366 21.46 9.72 -13.08
C LYS A 366 22.44 9.34 -11.99
N VAL A 367 23.01 8.15 -12.14
CA VAL A 367 23.95 7.58 -11.19
C VAL A 367 25.34 8.18 -11.39
N GLU A 368 25.89 8.77 -10.34
CA GLU A 368 27.27 9.24 -10.27
C GLU A 368 27.89 8.83 -8.93
N GLY A 369 28.89 7.95 -8.98
CA GLY A 369 29.42 7.32 -7.77
C GLY A 369 28.35 6.44 -7.11
N ASP A 370 28.17 6.62 -5.81
CA ASP A 370 27.21 5.86 -5.00
C ASP A 370 25.80 6.48 -4.99
N TYR A 371 25.59 7.58 -5.70
CA TYR A 371 24.35 8.38 -5.62
C TYR A 371 23.60 8.43 -6.96
N ASP A 372 22.27 8.35 -6.90
CA ASP A 372 21.37 8.56 -8.04
C ASP A 372 20.73 9.95 -7.95
N TYR A 373 21.37 10.96 -8.57
CA TYR A 373 20.91 12.35 -8.53
C TYR A 373 19.57 12.58 -9.24
N GLY A 374 19.08 11.61 -10.02
CA GLY A 374 17.75 11.66 -10.64
C GLY A 374 16.62 11.74 -9.62
N MET A 375 16.83 11.24 -8.39
CA MET A 375 15.80 11.23 -7.33
C MET A 375 15.34 12.62 -6.91
N PHE A 376 16.14 13.66 -7.14
CA PHE A 376 15.81 15.04 -6.79
C PHE A 376 14.88 15.71 -7.81
N ALA A 377 14.84 15.20 -9.03
CA ALA A 377 14.14 15.84 -10.14
C ALA A 377 12.62 15.96 -9.90
N PRO A 378 11.90 14.96 -9.34
CA PRO A 378 10.48 15.11 -9.05
C PRO A 378 10.15 16.27 -8.10
N MET A 379 10.95 16.49 -7.05
CA MET A 379 10.72 17.61 -6.13
C MET A 379 10.94 18.95 -6.82
N ALA A 380 12.04 19.09 -7.58
CA ALA A 380 12.32 20.31 -8.34
C ALA A 380 11.21 20.60 -9.37
N ALA A 381 10.76 19.59 -10.11
CA ALA A 381 9.65 19.71 -11.06
C ALA A 381 8.32 20.07 -10.39
N THR A 382 8.07 19.54 -9.18
CA THR A 382 6.90 19.92 -8.37
C THR A 382 6.97 21.39 -7.97
N ILE A 383 8.12 21.88 -7.51
CA ILE A 383 8.31 23.31 -7.16
C ILE A 383 8.05 24.20 -8.38
N ILE A 384 8.55 23.83 -9.56
CA ILE A 384 8.29 24.54 -10.83
C ILE A 384 6.79 24.56 -11.17
N ALA A 385 6.10 23.43 -10.97
CA ALA A 385 4.66 23.36 -11.19
C ALA A 385 3.88 24.26 -10.22
N LEU A 386 4.28 24.31 -8.95
CA LEU A 386 3.68 25.19 -7.94
C LEU A 386 3.93 26.68 -8.23
N HIS A 387 5.11 27.04 -8.75
CA HIS A 387 5.37 28.39 -9.26
C HIS A 387 4.43 28.72 -10.42
N THR A 388 4.33 27.81 -11.41
CA THR A 388 3.45 27.96 -12.57
C THR A 388 1.98 28.14 -12.15
N TYR A 389 1.54 27.49 -11.08
CA TYR A 389 0.17 27.62 -10.54
C TYR A 389 -0.23 29.07 -10.25
N GLY A 390 0.73 29.92 -9.90
CA GLY A 390 0.51 31.34 -9.66
C GLY A 390 0.05 32.13 -10.89
N THR A 391 0.38 31.63 -12.08
CA THR A 391 0.10 32.28 -13.36
C THR A 391 -0.88 31.47 -14.21
N ASP A 392 -0.70 30.15 -14.31
CA ASP A 392 -1.56 29.23 -15.05
C ASP A 392 -1.82 27.95 -14.24
N LYS A 393 -3.04 27.83 -13.72
CA LYS A 393 -3.46 26.71 -12.88
C LYS A 393 -3.63 25.41 -13.65
N GLU A 394 -4.16 25.50 -14.87
CA GLU A 394 -4.45 24.30 -15.67
C GLU A 394 -3.14 23.68 -16.15
N GLU A 395 -2.18 24.52 -16.53
CA GLU A 395 -0.87 24.06 -16.93
C GLU A 395 -0.08 23.47 -15.75
N ALA A 396 -0.16 24.09 -14.57
CA ALA A 396 0.40 23.54 -13.34
C ALA A 396 -0.17 22.16 -12.99
N TYR A 397 -1.48 21.94 -13.16
CA TYR A 397 -2.07 20.62 -12.92
C TYR A 397 -1.57 19.56 -13.91
N LYS A 398 -1.34 19.90 -15.18
CA LYS A 398 -0.73 18.97 -16.15
C LYS A 398 0.72 18.63 -15.77
N MET A 399 1.48 19.62 -15.29
CA MET A 399 2.83 19.40 -14.79
C MET A 399 2.84 18.49 -13.57
N LEU A 400 1.96 18.72 -12.59
CA LEU A 400 1.84 17.88 -11.39
C LEU A 400 1.45 16.44 -11.75
N ASP A 401 0.49 16.26 -12.67
CA ASP A 401 0.08 14.95 -13.17
C ASP A 401 1.25 14.20 -13.84
N TYR A 402 2.07 14.91 -14.63
CA TYR A 402 3.27 14.34 -15.24
C TYR A 402 4.32 13.87 -14.22
N VAL A 403 4.56 14.67 -13.17
CA VAL A 403 5.54 14.35 -12.12
C VAL A 403 5.07 13.17 -11.24
N TYR A 404 3.76 12.97 -11.13
CA TYR A 404 3.12 11.84 -10.44
C TYR A 404 3.25 10.50 -11.20
N GLY A 405 3.44 10.57 -12.52
CA GLY A 405 3.66 9.41 -13.38
C GLY A 405 2.38 8.73 -13.90
N PRO A 406 2.52 7.76 -14.81
CA PRO A 406 1.46 7.32 -15.73
C PRO A 406 0.26 6.60 -15.08
N ASN A 407 0.40 6.07 -13.86
CA ASN A 407 -0.66 5.33 -13.16
C ASN A 407 -1.18 6.06 -11.91
N GLN A 408 -0.74 7.31 -11.68
CA GLN A 408 -1.29 8.17 -10.64
C GLN A 408 -1.97 9.34 -11.33
N THR A 409 -3.20 9.64 -10.92
CA THR A 409 -3.88 10.86 -11.39
C THR A 409 -3.83 11.88 -10.28
N PHE A 410 -3.39 13.09 -10.60
CA PHE A 410 -3.49 14.20 -9.66
C PHE A 410 -4.98 14.51 -9.42
N SER A 411 -5.51 14.00 -8.30
CA SER A 411 -6.94 13.84 -8.12
C SER A 411 -7.67 15.18 -8.00
N ASN A 412 -8.99 15.19 -8.18
CA ASN A 412 -9.78 16.41 -7.95
C ASN A 412 -9.67 16.90 -6.49
N PHE A 413 -9.48 16.00 -5.53
CA PHE A 413 -9.24 16.36 -4.13
C PHE A 413 -7.89 17.07 -3.96
N ASP A 414 -6.85 16.58 -4.64
CA ASP A 414 -5.51 17.19 -4.63
C ASP A 414 -5.52 18.58 -5.27
N LYS A 415 -6.20 18.73 -6.42
CA LYS A 415 -6.43 20.04 -7.05
C LYS A 415 -7.13 21.01 -6.11
N GLN A 416 -8.17 20.55 -5.40
CA GLN A 416 -8.88 21.37 -4.42
C GLN A 416 -7.99 21.74 -3.22
N PHE A 417 -7.12 20.83 -2.78
CA PHE A 417 -6.15 21.10 -1.71
C PHE A 417 -5.16 22.19 -2.13
N VAL A 418 -4.52 22.06 -3.31
CA VAL A 418 -3.63 23.10 -3.87
C VAL A 418 -4.35 24.44 -3.94
N GLN A 419 -5.56 24.45 -4.50
CA GLN A 419 -6.37 25.67 -4.60
C GLN A 419 -6.65 26.31 -3.24
N THR A 420 -6.96 25.50 -2.23
CA THR A 420 -7.21 25.97 -0.86
C THR A 420 -5.96 26.60 -0.26
N GLN A 421 -4.80 25.99 -0.46
CA GLN A 421 -3.53 26.54 0.04
C GLN A 421 -3.20 27.88 -0.61
N PHE A 422 -3.37 28.04 -1.92
CA PHE A 422 -3.13 29.31 -2.62
C PHE A 422 -4.27 30.35 -2.51
N ALA A 423 -5.35 30.07 -1.77
CA ALA A 423 -6.51 30.94 -1.71
C ALA A 423 -6.24 32.27 -0.98
N THR A 424 -5.29 32.29 -0.04
CA THR A 424 -4.97 33.48 0.75
C THR A 424 -3.78 34.24 0.15
N ALA A 425 -3.79 35.57 0.24
CA ALA A 425 -2.65 36.39 -0.16
C ALA A 425 -1.38 36.05 0.64
N ALA A 426 -1.53 35.59 1.88
CA ALA A 426 -0.43 35.17 2.74
C ALA A 426 0.29 33.91 2.23
N ASN A 427 -0.43 33.03 1.52
CA ASN A 427 0.12 31.77 1.02
C ASN A 427 0.59 31.86 -0.44
N LYS A 428 0.39 33.00 -1.13
CA LYS A 428 0.93 33.19 -2.49
C LYS A 428 2.45 33.09 -2.55
N VAL A 429 3.12 33.33 -1.43
CA VAL A 429 4.57 33.18 -1.30
C VAL A 429 5.05 31.74 -1.51
N LEU A 430 4.17 30.73 -1.39
CA LEU A 430 4.48 29.33 -1.70
C LEU A 430 4.90 29.11 -3.16
N GLN A 431 4.63 30.07 -4.05
CA GLN A 431 5.06 30.03 -5.45
C GLN A 431 6.57 30.18 -5.59
N ASP A 432 7.19 30.94 -4.69
CA ASP A 432 8.57 31.41 -4.85
C ASP A 432 9.47 31.08 -3.67
N CYS A 433 8.92 30.68 -2.52
CA CYS A 433 9.67 30.52 -1.27
C CYS A 433 10.75 29.44 -1.29
N TYR A 434 10.71 28.53 -2.26
CA TYR A 434 11.67 27.43 -2.41
C TYR A 434 12.85 27.77 -3.33
N PHE A 435 12.82 28.93 -4.00
CA PHE A 435 13.93 29.35 -4.86
C PHE A 435 15.04 30.05 -4.06
N GLY A 436 16.28 29.91 -4.53
CA GLY A 436 17.45 30.49 -3.90
C GLY A 436 17.30 32.00 -3.66
N GLY A 437 17.58 32.43 -2.43
CA GLY A 437 17.50 33.82 -2.00
C GLY A 437 16.10 34.35 -1.70
N ALA A 438 15.04 33.54 -1.83
CA ALA A 438 13.71 33.91 -1.37
C ALA A 438 13.61 33.78 0.16
N ALA A 439 13.29 34.88 0.86
CA ALA A 439 13.26 34.90 2.32
C ALA A 439 12.09 35.77 2.85
N PRO A 440 11.61 35.56 4.09
CA PRO A 440 10.57 36.38 4.69
C PRO A 440 10.88 37.90 4.64
N GLU A 441 12.15 38.26 4.78
CA GLU A 441 12.64 39.65 4.84
C GLU A 441 12.51 40.38 3.50
N ASN A 442 12.60 39.64 2.38
CA ASN A 442 12.47 40.21 1.03
C ASN A 442 11.12 39.88 0.36
N GLY A 443 10.17 39.38 1.15
CA GLY A 443 8.85 38.98 0.65
C GLY A 443 8.89 37.75 -0.25
N TYR A 444 9.88 36.88 -0.06
CA TYR A 444 10.14 35.69 -0.87
C TYR A 444 10.44 35.99 -2.34
N THR A 445 11.15 37.09 -2.60
CA THR A 445 11.64 37.40 -3.94
C THR A 445 12.91 36.59 -4.20
N PRO A 446 12.94 35.68 -5.20
CA PRO A 446 14.13 34.90 -5.51
C PRO A 446 15.29 35.78 -6.02
N SER A 447 16.51 35.30 -5.83
CA SER A 447 17.70 35.89 -6.45
C SER A 447 17.92 35.35 -7.86
N GLU A 448 18.52 36.17 -8.71
CA GLU A 448 18.99 35.74 -10.04
C GLU A 448 20.46 35.28 -9.97
N PRO A 449 20.84 34.16 -10.60
CA PRO A 449 19.98 33.25 -11.35
C PRO A 449 19.07 32.41 -10.43
N ILE A 450 17.89 32.04 -10.93
CA ILE A 450 16.95 31.18 -10.20
C ILE A 450 17.58 29.82 -9.93
N THR A 451 17.53 29.38 -8.66
CA THR A 451 18.10 28.10 -8.22
C THR A 451 17.15 27.32 -7.33
N ILE A 452 17.27 25.99 -7.35
CA ILE A 452 16.66 25.06 -6.38
C ILE A 452 17.79 24.18 -5.83
N THR A 453 17.91 24.08 -4.50
CA THR A 453 18.91 23.21 -3.86
C THR A 453 18.22 22.15 -3.01
N LEU A 454 18.52 20.89 -3.29
CA LEU A 454 17.92 19.72 -2.66
C LEU A 454 19.00 18.82 -2.05
N GLU A 455 18.64 18.12 -0.99
CA GLU A 455 19.51 17.19 -0.28
C GLU A 455 18.81 15.86 -0.05
N GLU A 456 19.57 14.78 -0.07
CA GLU A 456 19.06 13.43 0.19
C GLU A 456 18.58 13.33 1.64
N GLY A 457 17.46 12.63 1.84
CA GLY A 457 16.95 12.36 3.17
C GLY A 457 17.77 11.31 3.91
N PRO A 458 17.62 11.23 5.25
CA PRO A 458 18.45 10.37 6.06
C PRO A 458 18.27 8.88 5.80
N TYR A 459 17.17 8.43 5.22
CA TYR A 459 16.94 7.00 4.95
C TYR A 459 16.03 6.83 3.74
N PHE A 460 15.98 5.60 3.23
CA PHE A 460 15.02 5.15 2.25
C PHE A 460 14.10 4.10 2.88
N ILE A 461 12.87 3.99 2.38
CA ILE A 461 11.91 2.99 2.80
C ILE A 461 11.95 1.86 1.78
N LYS A 462 12.28 0.65 2.25
CA LYS A 462 12.32 -0.54 1.38
C LYS A 462 10.94 -0.85 0.81
N ALA A 463 10.94 -1.43 -0.38
CA ALA A 463 9.72 -1.90 -1.02
C ALA A 463 9.02 -2.94 -0.13
N SER A 464 7.70 -2.77 0.08
CA SER A 464 6.91 -3.64 0.94
C SER A 464 5.42 -3.52 0.65
N ASN A 465 4.67 -4.63 0.77
CA ASN A 465 3.20 -4.66 0.69
C ASN A 465 2.61 -3.84 -0.47
N GLY A 466 3.08 -4.09 -1.70
CA GLY A 466 2.60 -3.40 -2.89
C GLY A 466 3.13 -1.98 -3.10
N LYS A 467 3.87 -1.42 -2.13
CA LYS A 467 4.54 -0.13 -2.23
C LYS A 467 5.98 -0.29 -2.75
N PRO A 468 6.43 0.57 -3.69
CA PRO A 468 7.80 0.54 -4.19
C PRO A 468 8.80 1.02 -3.14
N GLU A 469 10.09 0.81 -3.40
CA GLU A 469 11.15 1.47 -2.65
C GLU A 469 11.04 2.99 -2.81
N ARG A 470 11.16 3.71 -1.69
CA ARG A 470 11.02 5.17 -1.67
C ARG A 470 12.25 5.83 -1.09
N HIS A 471 12.72 6.85 -1.78
CA HIS A 471 13.79 7.73 -1.35
C HIS A 471 13.21 9.09 -0.97
N MET A 472 13.86 9.79 -0.07
CA MET A 472 13.38 11.07 0.42
C MET A 472 14.23 12.19 -0.18
N SER A 473 13.59 13.16 -0.84
CA SER A 473 14.23 14.42 -1.21
C SER A 473 13.88 15.48 -0.18
N LEU A 474 14.87 16.26 0.27
CA LEU A 474 14.72 17.34 1.23
C LEU A 474 14.99 18.71 0.60
N ILE A 475 14.29 19.73 1.09
CA ILE A 475 14.58 21.13 0.81
C ILE A 475 14.64 21.94 2.11
N TYR A 476 15.76 22.66 2.27
CA TYR A 476 15.96 23.65 3.32
C TYR A 476 15.74 25.05 2.73
N PHE A 477 14.95 25.88 3.40
CA PHE A 477 14.56 27.21 2.91
C PHE A 477 14.23 28.14 4.07
N ASP A 478 14.35 29.45 3.86
CA ASP A 478 14.22 30.46 4.92
C ASP A 478 12.78 30.62 5.44
N GLY A 479 11.80 30.04 4.73
CA GLY A 479 10.38 30.14 5.06
C GLY A 479 9.89 29.20 6.17
N ALA A 480 10.73 28.32 6.72
CA ALA A 480 10.37 27.46 7.84
C ALA A 480 11.55 27.24 8.79
N ASP A 481 11.27 26.68 9.97
CA ASP A 481 12.31 26.25 10.94
C ASP A 481 12.75 24.80 10.70
N THR A 482 11.96 24.06 9.91
CA THR A 482 12.21 22.68 9.53
C THR A 482 12.19 22.56 8.01
N GLU A 483 12.97 21.62 7.49
CA GLU A 483 12.95 21.22 6.09
C GLU A 483 11.56 20.76 5.63
N ARG A 484 11.37 20.71 4.31
CA ARG A 484 10.29 19.94 3.70
C ARG A 484 10.88 18.72 3.03
N TYR A 485 10.11 17.64 3.04
CA TYR A 485 10.48 16.42 2.36
C TYR A 485 9.43 16.03 1.33
N MET A 486 9.85 15.20 0.38
CA MET A 486 8.95 14.51 -0.53
C MET A 486 9.53 13.15 -0.84
N ASP A 487 8.75 12.11 -0.58
CA ASP A 487 9.07 10.76 -1.02
C ASP A 487 8.99 10.68 -2.55
N VAL A 488 9.97 10.00 -3.13
CA VAL A 488 10.07 9.69 -4.56
C VAL A 488 10.35 8.21 -4.74
N PHE A 489 9.93 7.65 -5.87
CA PHE A 489 10.21 6.27 -6.22
C PHE A 489 10.71 6.18 -7.66
N LYS A 490 11.53 5.17 -7.93
CA LYS A 490 12.07 4.90 -9.27
C LYS A 490 11.24 3.82 -9.94
N SER A 491 10.88 4.05 -11.19
CA SER A 491 10.23 3.05 -12.04
C SER A 491 11.24 2.02 -12.55
N SER A 492 10.72 0.90 -13.05
CA SER A 492 11.53 -0.15 -13.69
C SER A 492 12.32 0.34 -14.91
N GLY A 493 11.86 1.39 -15.61
CA GLY A 493 12.56 2.01 -16.74
C GLY A 493 13.54 3.12 -16.35
N GLY A 494 13.76 3.30 -15.03
CA GLY A 494 14.73 4.25 -14.49
C GLY A 494 14.24 5.70 -14.44
N THR A 495 12.94 5.96 -14.42
CA THR A 495 12.39 7.32 -14.21
C THR A 495 11.96 7.50 -12.76
N TRP A 496 12.26 8.66 -12.17
CA TRP A 496 11.83 9.02 -10.83
C TRP A 496 10.50 9.78 -10.87
N TYR A 497 9.61 9.45 -9.94
CA TYR A 497 8.29 10.08 -9.80
C TYR A 497 8.03 10.47 -8.35
N ALA A 498 7.12 11.43 -8.14
CA ALA A 498 6.66 11.79 -6.80
C ALA A 498 5.76 10.67 -6.23
N TYR A 499 5.93 10.36 -4.95
CA TYR A 499 5.15 9.31 -4.29
C TYR A 499 3.89 9.86 -3.59
N GLU A 500 2.72 9.41 -4.05
CA GLU A 500 1.41 9.69 -3.44
C GLU A 500 1.20 11.18 -3.11
N SER A 501 0.61 11.51 -1.96
CA SER A 501 0.28 12.87 -1.54
C SER A 501 1.44 13.64 -0.87
N ASN A 502 2.69 13.17 -0.98
CA ASN A 502 3.82 13.78 -0.24
C ASN A 502 4.15 15.23 -0.66
N TYR A 503 3.80 15.64 -1.88
CA TYR A 503 3.88 17.05 -2.30
C TYR A 503 3.20 18.03 -1.32
N LYS A 504 2.23 17.57 -0.51
CA LYS A 504 1.52 18.40 0.48
C LYS A 504 2.47 18.99 1.52
N HIS A 505 3.63 18.39 1.78
CA HIS A 505 4.67 18.97 2.63
C HIS A 505 5.19 20.30 2.06
N LEU A 506 5.28 20.45 0.74
CA LEU A 506 5.65 21.70 0.06
C LEU A 506 4.55 22.77 0.11
N LEU A 507 3.37 22.43 0.63
CA LEU A 507 2.24 23.35 0.76
C LEU A 507 1.86 23.60 2.22
N ALA A 508 2.71 23.19 3.15
CA ALA A 508 2.56 23.53 4.57
C ALA A 508 2.81 25.03 4.79
N SER A 509 2.25 25.58 5.88
CA SER A 509 2.41 26.99 6.24
C SER A 509 3.88 27.42 6.29
N VAL A 510 4.13 28.66 5.87
CA VAL A 510 5.45 29.31 5.87
C VAL A 510 5.44 30.58 6.71
N LYS A 511 6.63 31.05 7.10
CA LYS A 511 6.84 32.31 7.82
C LYS A 511 6.21 33.45 7.05
N LYS A 512 5.55 34.36 7.76
CA LYS A 512 4.93 35.53 7.13
C LYS A 512 6.03 36.47 6.62
N PRO A 513 5.85 37.13 5.46
CA PRO A 513 6.73 38.20 5.02
C PRO A 513 6.88 39.27 6.11
N THR A 514 8.11 39.62 6.45
CA THR A 514 8.44 40.62 7.48
C THR A 514 8.90 41.95 6.87
N GLY A 515 9.31 41.94 5.60
CA GLY A 515 9.71 43.14 4.86
C GLY A 515 8.54 43.98 4.34
N THR A 516 8.64 45.31 4.45
CA THR A 516 7.89 46.22 3.59
C THR A 516 8.40 46.07 2.16
N ALA A 517 7.68 45.35 1.30
CA ALA A 517 7.93 45.39 -0.14
C ALA A 517 7.94 46.86 -0.62
N PRO A 518 8.76 47.24 -1.62
CA PRO A 518 8.53 48.49 -2.32
C PRO A 518 7.15 48.41 -2.97
N VAL A 519 6.17 49.08 -2.36
CA VAL A 519 4.81 49.16 -2.90
C VAL A 519 4.88 49.99 -4.17
N THR A 520 4.98 49.35 -5.33
CA THR A 520 4.60 50.01 -6.59
C THR A 520 3.08 49.96 -6.68
N THR A 521 2.43 50.93 -6.03
CA THR A 521 0.99 51.16 -6.15
C THR A 521 0.69 51.64 -7.56
N THR A 522 0.32 50.73 -8.46
CA THR A 522 -0.37 51.11 -9.70
C THR A 522 -1.83 51.39 -9.34
N LEU A 523 -2.15 52.64 -9.00
CA LEU A 523 -3.52 53.14 -8.91
C LEU A 523 -4.13 53.16 -10.31
N ILE A 524 -5.02 52.20 -10.60
CA ILE A 524 -5.92 52.31 -11.75
C ILE A 524 -6.98 53.36 -11.38
N THR A 525 -6.79 54.59 -11.85
CA THR A 525 -7.83 55.63 -11.79
C THR A 525 -8.62 55.58 -13.09
N THR A 526 -9.83 55.03 -13.04
CA THR A 526 -10.81 55.13 -14.13
C THR A 526 -11.32 56.57 -14.17
N THR A 527 -10.96 57.35 -15.19
CA THR A 527 -11.61 58.62 -15.47
C THR A 527 -11.98 58.69 -16.94
N THR A 528 -13.28 58.61 -17.19
CA THR A 528 -13.92 58.86 -18.48
C THR A 528 -13.90 60.37 -18.75
N THR A 529 -13.19 60.81 -19.78
CA THR A 529 -13.40 62.14 -20.39
C THR A 529 -13.23 62.07 -21.90
N ASN A 530 -14.27 62.55 -22.57
CA ASN A 530 -14.37 62.70 -24.01
C ASN A 530 -13.34 63.70 -24.57
N ALA A 531 -12.99 63.43 -25.83
CA ALA A 531 -12.21 64.19 -26.79
C ALA A 531 -11.96 65.69 -26.51
N THR A 532 -10.74 66.17 -26.80
CA THR A 532 -10.45 67.13 -27.90
C THR A 532 -8.94 67.20 -28.16
N THR A 533 -8.61 67.25 -29.45
CA THR A 533 -7.35 67.39 -30.17
C THR A 533 -6.37 68.43 -29.61
N THR A 534 -5.07 68.13 -29.55
CA THR A 534 -4.02 69.07 -29.99
C THR A 534 -2.70 68.39 -30.32
N THR A 535 -2.15 68.88 -31.43
CA THR A 535 -0.99 68.49 -32.22
C THR A 535 0.35 68.76 -31.53
N ALA A 536 1.31 67.84 -31.60
CA ALA A 536 2.69 68.11 -32.06
C ALA A 536 3.63 66.89 -32.01
N LYS A 537 3.99 66.43 -33.22
CA LYS A 537 5.35 66.09 -33.68
C LYS A 537 6.12 64.95 -32.98
N ALA A 538 5.93 63.74 -33.51
CA ALA A 538 6.91 62.66 -33.43
C ALA A 538 7.87 62.71 -34.63
N THR A 539 9.16 62.54 -34.36
CA THR A 539 10.22 62.34 -35.36
C THR A 539 10.33 60.85 -35.66
N THR A 540 10.19 60.52 -36.94
CA THR A 540 10.23 59.20 -37.54
C THR A 540 11.67 58.70 -37.69
N THR A 541 11.93 57.44 -37.36
CA THR A 541 12.91 56.63 -38.09
C THR A 541 12.29 55.28 -38.42
N THR A 542 12.07 55.09 -39.71
CA THR A 542 11.51 53.90 -40.35
C THR A 542 12.66 52.96 -40.73
N THR A 543 12.54 51.68 -40.41
CA THR A 543 13.20 50.61 -41.16
C THR A 543 12.18 49.55 -41.53
N LYS A 544 12.24 49.17 -42.81
CA LYS A 544 11.26 48.48 -43.63
C LYS A 544 11.74 47.06 -43.88
N ALA A 545 10.83 46.08 -43.78
CA ALA A 545 10.79 44.79 -44.50
C ALA A 545 9.93 43.81 -43.68
N THR A 546 9.10 42.89 -44.18
CA THR A 546 8.61 42.54 -45.52
C THR A 546 7.40 41.64 -45.26
N THR A 547 6.30 41.87 -45.97
CA THR A 547 5.07 41.08 -45.88
C THR A 547 5.17 39.88 -46.83
N THR A 548 4.94 38.68 -46.33
CA THR A 548 4.63 37.51 -47.16
C THR A 548 3.24 37.00 -46.78
N THR A 549 2.33 37.15 -47.73
CA THR A 549 0.94 36.68 -47.71
C THR A 549 0.89 35.19 -48.00
N ALA A 550 0.33 34.39 -47.10
CA ALA A 550 -0.06 33.01 -47.37
C ALA A 550 -1.52 32.77 -46.96
N LYS A 551 -2.37 32.92 -47.98
CA LYS A 551 -3.65 32.24 -48.28
C LYS A 551 -4.27 31.35 -47.18
N ALA A 552 -5.42 31.81 -46.69
CA ALA A 552 -6.37 31.01 -45.92
C ALA A 552 -6.92 29.83 -46.75
N THR A 553 -6.89 28.63 -46.16
CA THR A 553 -7.65 27.47 -46.63
C THR A 553 -8.72 27.16 -45.59
N THR A 554 -9.96 27.35 -46.01
CA THR A 554 -11.19 27.05 -45.28
C THR A 554 -11.44 25.54 -45.36
N THR A 555 -11.40 24.84 -44.23
CA THR A 555 -11.98 23.50 -44.11
C THR A 555 -13.15 23.57 -43.14
N THR A 556 -14.33 23.39 -43.72
CA THR A 556 -15.61 23.28 -43.05
C THR A 556 -15.71 21.91 -42.36
N THR A 557 -15.76 21.89 -41.03
CA THR A 557 -16.24 20.73 -40.27
C THR A 557 -17.46 21.12 -39.44
N LYS A 558 -18.52 20.39 -39.78
CA LYS A 558 -19.91 20.40 -39.32
C LYS A 558 -20.04 20.42 -37.80
N ALA A 559 -20.78 21.42 -37.30
CA ALA A 559 -21.25 21.48 -35.93
C ALA A 559 -22.27 20.35 -35.66
N THR A 560 -22.03 19.56 -34.61
CA THR A 560 -23.04 18.70 -34.00
C THR A 560 -23.64 19.46 -32.84
N THR A 561 -24.90 19.85 -33.02
CA THR A 561 -25.75 20.48 -32.02
C THR A 561 -26.20 19.43 -31.02
N THR A 562 -25.84 19.58 -29.74
CA THR A 562 -26.55 18.90 -28.65
C THR A 562 -27.16 19.97 -27.76
N THR A 563 -28.49 20.05 -27.86
CA THR A 563 -29.38 20.93 -27.13
C THR A 563 -29.22 20.76 -25.61
N THR A 564 -28.80 21.83 -24.94
CA THR A 564 -28.92 22.00 -23.50
C THR A 564 -30.36 22.34 -23.15
N ASN A 565 -31.08 21.41 -22.54
CA ASN A 565 -32.28 21.73 -21.79
C ASN A 565 -31.88 22.08 -20.36
N ALA A 566 -32.08 23.35 -20.01
CA ALA A 566 -32.06 23.85 -18.65
C ALA A 566 -33.31 23.35 -17.92
N THR A 567 -33.11 22.69 -16.78
CA THR A 567 -34.15 22.52 -15.77
C THR A 567 -33.56 22.88 -14.41
N THR A 568 -34.10 23.96 -13.87
CA THR A 568 -33.90 24.49 -12.52
C THR A 568 -34.36 23.48 -11.48
N THR A 569 -33.57 23.23 -10.43
CA THR A 569 -34.04 22.49 -9.26
C THR A 569 -33.62 23.16 -7.96
N THR A 570 -34.65 23.62 -7.26
CA THR A 570 -34.69 24.21 -5.93
C THR A 570 -34.20 23.22 -4.86
N ALA A 571 -33.49 23.75 -3.87
CA ALA A 571 -33.01 23.05 -2.70
C ALA A 571 -34.14 22.45 -1.85
N LYS A 572 -33.93 21.22 -1.35
CA LYS A 572 -34.50 20.75 -0.08
C LYS A 572 -33.65 19.62 0.50
N ALA A 573 -33.21 19.82 1.73
CA ALA A 573 -32.48 18.84 2.54
C ALA A 573 -33.38 17.65 2.90
N THR A 574 -32.85 16.42 2.81
CA THR A 574 -33.37 15.28 3.57
C THR A 574 -32.27 14.26 3.80
N THR A 575 -32.19 13.86 5.06
CA THR A 575 -31.24 13.00 5.77
C THR A 575 -31.20 11.57 5.23
N THR A 576 -29.99 11.02 5.07
CA THR A 576 -29.75 9.66 4.59
C THR A 576 -29.64 8.70 5.76
N THR A 577 -30.45 7.64 5.74
CA THR A 577 -30.45 6.50 6.66
C THR A 577 -29.89 5.28 5.93
N ALA A 578 -28.75 4.75 6.39
CA ALA A 578 -28.30 3.34 6.24
C ALA A 578 -27.03 3.17 7.09
N LYS A 579 -27.10 2.57 8.28
CA LYS A 579 -27.14 1.12 8.57
C LYS A 579 -25.77 0.45 8.43
N ALA A 580 -25.07 0.34 9.56
CA ALA A 580 -23.99 -0.58 9.83
C ALA A 580 -24.40 -1.53 10.97
N THR A 581 -23.94 -2.78 10.91
CA THR A 581 -24.10 -3.86 11.90
C THR A 581 -22.74 -4.59 11.83
N THR A 582 -21.84 -4.39 12.80
CA THR A 582 -21.61 -5.18 14.04
C THR A 582 -21.24 -6.65 13.76
N THR A 583 -20.14 -7.22 14.28
CA THR A 583 -19.95 -7.67 15.69
C THR A 583 -18.51 -8.27 15.79
N SER A 584 -17.61 -7.79 16.67
CA SER A 584 -17.19 -8.34 18.01
C SER A 584 -16.28 -9.58 17.93
N GLU A 585 -15.34 -9.91 18.82
CA GLU A 585 -14.82 -9.42 20.11
C GLU A 585 -13.54 -10.25 20.38
N SER A 586 -12.62 -9.77 21.21
CA SER A 586 -11.88 -10.66 22.12
C SER A 586 -11.59 -9.93 23.42
N THR A 587 -12.23 -10.42 24.47
CA THR A 587 -12.03 -10.10 25.87
C THR A 587 -10.93 -10.99 26.43
N THR A 588 -10.03 -10.42 27.25
CA THR A 588 -9.35 -11.20 28.29
C THR A 588 -9.40 -10.41 29.59
N THR A 589 -10.12 -11.00 30.53
CA THR A 589 -10.31 -10.59 31.92
C THR A 589 -9.04 -10.79 32.74
N THR A 590 -8.71 -9.82 33.60
CA THR A 590 -8.01 -10.09 34.86
C THR A 590 -8.69 -9.33 35.98
N SER A 591 -9.17 -10.09 36.95
CA SER A 591 -9.86 -9.65 38.15
C SER A 591 -8.85 -9.22 39.23
N SER A 592 -9.04 -8.05 39.85
CA SER A 592 -9.34 -7.94 41.30
C SER A 592 -9.09 -6.54 41.87
N SER A 593 -10.06 -6.10 42.71
CA SER A 593 -10.13 -4.91 43.57
C SER A 593 -10.87 -3.69 42.98
N PRO A 594 -11.98 -3.22 43.61
CA PRO A 594 -12.76 -2.09 43.11
C PRO A 594 -11.99 -0.80 43.38
N VAL A 595 -11.38 -0.24 42.34
CA VAL A 595 -10.92 1.14 42.34
C VAL A 595 -12.16 2.01 42.31
N ASN A 596 -12.31 2.90 43.28
CA ASN A 596 -13.35 3.92 43.29
C ASN A 596 -12.96 4.95 42.21
N ILE A 597 -13.36 4.68 40.96
CA ILE A 597 -13.06 5.54 39.80
C ILE A 597 -13.98 6.76 39.89
N SER A 598 -13.38 7.92 40.14
CA SER A 598 -14.08 9.21 40.12
C SER A 598 -14.08 9.75 38.70
N TYR A 599 -15.25 9.82 38.06
CA TYR A 599 -15.40 10.39 36.73
C TYR A 599 -15.49 11.92 36.82
N THR A 600 -14.74 12.63 35.97
CA THR A 600 -14.82 14.09 35.83
C THR A 600 -15.38 14.45 34.45
N LEU A 601 -15.95 15.65 34.27
CA LEU A 601 -16.60 16.02 33.02
C LEU A 601 -15.60 15.89 31.85
N GLY A 602 -15.94 15.08 30.83
CA GLY A 602 -15.07 14.77 29.69
C GLY A 602 -14.04 13.65 29.91
N ASP A 603 -13.89 13.11 31.11
CA ASP A 603 -13.05 11.94 31.42
C ASP A 603 -13.95 10.73 31.69
N VAL A 604 -14.21 9.97 30.62
CA VAL A 604 -15.20 8.87 30.63
C VAL A 604 -14.57 7.52 30.93
N ASN A 605 -13.26 7.41 30.75
CA ASN A 605 -12.49 6.21 31.03
C ASN A 605 -11.89 6.19 32.46
N GLY A 606 -11.87 7.35 33.15
CA GLY A 606 -11.48 7.50 34.55
C GLY A 606 -9.97 7.58 34.78
N ASP A 607 -9.18 7.90 33.76
CA ASP A 607 -7.72 8.03 33.84
C ASP A 607 -7.23 9.42 34.28
N LYS A 608 -8.16 10.35 34.54
CA LYS A 608 -7.93 11.75 34.93
C LYS A 608 -7.33 12.63 33.84
N ILE A 609 -7.31 12.16 32.60
CA ILE A 609 -6.83 12.88 31.42
C ILE A 609 -8.03 13.02 30.48
N ILE A 610 -8.22 14.21 29.91
CA ILE A 610 -9.26 14.45 28.90
C ILE A 610 -8.57 14.49 27.54
N ASP A 611 -8.68 13.42 26.77
CA ASP A 611 -8.04 13.32 25.45
C ASP A 611 -8.89 12.59 24.39
N GLY A 612 -8.28 12.29 23.24
CA GLY A 612 -8.96 11.62 22.13
C GLY A 612 -9.52 10.24 22.47
N ARG A 613 -9.04 9.59 23.53
CA ARG A 613 -9.54 8.29 24.00
C ARG A 613 -10.92 8.43 24.63
N ASP A 614 -11.16 9.51 25.38
CA ASP A 614 -12.50 9.84 25.91
C ASP A 614 -13.50 10.14 24.78
N ALA A 615 -13.08 10.92 23.79
CA ALA A 615 -13.90 11.18 22.60
C ALA A 615 -14.24 9.88 21.83
N THR A 616 -13.27 8.98 21.70
CA THR A 616 -13.46 7.68 21.03
C THR A 616 -14.41 6.78 21.83
N ASP A 617 -14.33 6.82 23.17
CA ASP A 617 -15.22 6.06 24.04
C ASP A 617 -16.68 6.52 23.94
N ILE A 618 -16.91 7.84 23.92
CA ILE A 618 -18.25 8.43 23.73
C ILE A 618 -18.80 8.08 22.36
N LEU A 619 -17.98 8.16 21.31
CA LEU A 619 -18.40 7.82 19.96
C LEU A 619 -18.76 6.34 19.84
N THR A 620 -18.05 5.48 20.57
CA THR A 620 -18.34 4.04 20.64
C THR A 620 -19.68 3.77 21.35
N ASP A 621 -19.97 4.47 22.45
CA ASP A 621 -21.26 4.35 23.14
C ASP A 621 -22.40 4.90 22.29
N TYR A 622 -22.21 6.04 21.63
CA TYR A 622 -23.16 6.62 20.68
C TYR A 622 -23.46 5.69 19.50
N ALA A 623 -22.46 5.02 18.94
CA ALA A 623 -22.66 4.05 17.86
C ALA A 623 -23.47 2.82 18.32
N LYS A 624 -23.29 2.39 19.58
CA LYS A 624 -24.07 1.31 20.19
C LYS A 624 -25.51 1.72 20.47
N SER A 625 -25.72 2.88 21.10
CA SER A 625 -27.07 3.40 21.39
C SER A 625 -27.85 3.71 20.11
N SER A 626 -27.17 4.22 19.06
CA SER A 626 -27.76 4.47 17.74
C SER A 626 -28.18 3.20 16.98
N THR A 627 -27.66 2.03 17.37
CA THR A 627 -28.05 0.72 16.82
C THR A 627 -29.01 -0.05 17.73
N GLY A 628 -29.52 0.60 18.79
CA GLY A 628 -30.52 0.06 19.71
C GLY A 628 -29.94 -0.87 20.78
N GLN A 629 -28.62 -0.84 21.01
CA GLN A 629 -27.98 -1.53 22.13
C GLN A 629 -27.95 -0.63 23.37
N ASP A 630 -28.00 -1.23 24.55
CA ASP A 630 -27.91 -0.48 25.82
C ASP A 630 -26.52 0.15 25.98
N SER A 631 -26.49 1.39 26.50
CA SER A 631 -25.26 2.12 26.79
C SER A 631 -24.39 1.36 27.79
N LYS A 632 -23.07 1.35 27.55
CA LYS A 632 -22.08 0.70 28.45
C LYS A 632 -21.82 1.52 29.72
N TYR A 633 -22.29 2.76 29.77
CA TYR A 633 -21.98 3.70 30.84
C TYR A 633 -22.88 3.52 32.07
N ASN A 634 -22.27 3.62 33.25
CA ASN A 634 -23.00 3.85 34.50
C ASN A 634 -23.50 5.32 34.60
N GLU A 635 -24.31 5.64 35.60
CA GLU A 635 -24.92 6.98 35.72
C GLU A 635 -23.89 8.12 35.91
N GLU A 636 -22.76 7.85 36.56
CA GLU A 636 -21.68 8.83 36.73
C GLU A 636 -20.94 9.08 35.41
N GLN A 637 -20.67 8.02 34.65
CA GLN A 637 -20.09 8.10 33.31
C GLN A 637 -21.01 8.78 32.30
N LYS A 638 -22.34 8.57 32.40
CA LYS A 638 -23.31 9.30 31.57
C LYS A 638 -23.24 10.80 31.80
N THR A 639 -23.08 11.20 33.07
CA THR A 639 -22.93 12.61 33.45
C THR A 639 -21.59 13.18 32.97
N ALA A 640 -20.51 12.37 32.98
CA ALA A 640 -19.21 12.77 32.46
C ALA A 640 -19.16 12.86 30.92
N ALA A 641 -19.92 11.99 30.23
CA ALA A 641 -19.97 11.89 28.77
C ALA A 641 -20.86 12.97 28.13
N ASP A 642 -21.92 13.43 28.78
CA ASP A 642 -22.75 14.56 28.31
C ASP A 642 -22.06 15.91 28.60
N VAL A 643 -21.00 16.21 27.84
CA VAL A 643 -20.19 17.42 28.04
C VAL A 643 -20.94 18.69 27.65
N ASN A 644 -21.87 18.59 26.71
CA ASN A 644 -22.65 19.73 26.23
C ASN A 644 -23.89 20.03 27.12
N LYS A 645 -24.28 19.08 27.98
CA LYS A 645 -25.38 19.13 28.95
C LYS A 645 -26.77 19.20 28.33
N ASP A 646 -26.98 18.53 27.19
CA ASP A 646 -28.29 18.42 26.55
C ASP A 646 -29.05 17.15 26.94
N ASN A 647 -28.51 16.35 27.87
CA ASN A 647 -28.98 15.03 28.31
C ASN A 647 -28.97 13.98 27.20
N ILE A 648 -28.21 14.20 26.13
CA ILE A 648 -28.08 13.29 24.99
C ILE A 648 -26.59 13.04 24.74
N ILE A 649 -26.12 11.83 25.06
CA ILE A 649 -24.74 11.43 24.77
C ILE A 649 -24.64 11.07 23.28
N ASP A 650 -24.04 11.96 22.48
CA ASP A 650 -23.86 11.73 21.05
C ASP A 650 -22.54 12.23 20.46
N GLY A 651 -22.41 12.18 19.14
CA GLY A 651 -21.21 12.61 18.43
C GLY A 651 -20.83 14.08 18.67
N ARG A 652 -21.76 14.93 19.13
CA ARG A 652 -21.48 16.33 19.50
C ARG A 652 -20.63 16.40 20.76
N ASP A 653 -20.85 15.51 21.73
CA ASP A 653 -20.04 15.40 22.93
C ASP A 653 -18.62 14.92 22.62
N ALA A 654 -18.50 13.89 21.77
CA ALA A 654 -17.21 13.40 21.30
C ALA A 654 -16.43 14.49 20.53
N THR A 655 -17.12 15.23 19.65
CA THR A 655 -16.51 16.33 18.88
C THR A 655 -16.05 17.47 19.78
N ALA A 656 -16.82 17.78 20.83
CA ALA A 656 -16.47 18.76 21.84
C ALA A 656 -15.18 18.40 22.59
N ILE A 657 -15.04 17.14 23.04
CA ILE A 657 -13.82 16.65 23.70
C ILE A 657 -12.62 16.69 22.74
N LEU A 658 -12.80 16.24 21.50
CA LEU A 658 -11.71 16.22 20.52
C LEU A 658 -11.22 17.64 20.19
N SER A 659 -12.16 18.58 20.05
CA SER A 659 -11.83 19.98 19.78
C SER A 659 -11.16 20.66 20.98
N TYR A 660 -11.60 20.32 22.20
CA TYR A 660 -10.95 20.76 23.43
C TYR A 660 -9.52 20.20 23.53
N TYR A 661 -9.33 18.90 23.30
CA TYR A 661 -8.02 18.25 23.28
C TYR A 661 -7.06 18.88 22.25
N ALA A 662 -7.55 19.15 21.04
CA ALA A 662 -6.75 19.81 20.01
C ALA A 662 -6.28 21.21 20.44
N LYS A 663 -7.13 21.96 21.16
CA LYS A 663 -6.82 23.30 21.67
C LYS A 663 -5.83 23.29 22.83
N THR A 664 -6.00 22.38 23.78
CA THR A 664 -5.07 22.25 24.92
C THR A 664 -3.72 21.68 24.48
N SER A 665 -3.69 20.84 23.44
CA SER A 665 -2.46 20.29 22.85
C SER A 665 -1.59 21.34 22.14
N VAL A 666 -2.18 22.45 21.66
CA VAL A 666 -1.44 23.59 21.10
C VAL A 666 -1.10 24.67 22.14
N GLY A 667 -1.32 24.38 23.43
CA GLY A 667 -0.91 25.23 24.55
C GLY A 667 -1.95 26.24 25.03
N GLU A 668 -3.21 26.20 24.56
CA GLU A 668 -4.29 27.00 25.16
C GLU A 668 -4.63 26.47 26.55
N LYS A 669 -4.69 27.36 27.56
CA LYS A 669 -5.05 27.02 28.95
C LYS A 669 -6.49 27.44 29.25
N ILE A 670 -7.44 26.60 28.85
CA ILE A 670 -8.88 26.76 29.08
C ILE A 670 -9.41 25.47 29.72
N THR A 671 -10.43 25.53 30.59
CA THR A 671 -11.09 24.31 31.08
C THR A 671 -12.13 23.80 30.08
N LEU A 672 -12.53 22.53 30.20
CA LEU A 672 -13.55 21.97 29.30
C LEU A 672 -14.87 22.73 29.45
N GLU A 673 -15.29 23.07 30.67
CA GLU A 673 -16.51 23.84 30.91
C GLU A 673 -16.46 25.23 30.26
N GLU A 674 -15.34 25.94 30.38
CA GLU A 674 -15.13 27.24 29.76
C GLU A 674 -15.16 27.15 28.22
N TYR A 675 -14.60 26.08 27.67
CA TYR A 675 -14.63 25.81 26.23
C TYR A 675 -16.06 25.56 25.74
N ILE A 676 -16.84 24.71 26.43
CA ILE A 676 -18.23 24.42 26.04
C ILE A 676 -19.12 25.66 26.15
N ASP A 677 -18.96 26.47 27.20
CA ASP A 677 -19.73 27.71 27.34
C ASP A 677 -19.34 28.77 26.29
N SER A 678 -18.11 28.72 25.76
CA SER A 678 -17.71 29.55 24.61
C SER A 678 -18.47 29.19 23.32
N LEU A 679 -18.81 27.91 23.13
CA LEU A 679 -19.55 27.43 21.94
C LEU A 679 -21.02 27.82 21.95
N LYS A 680 -21.59 28.15 23.12
CA LYS A 680 -22.99 28.60 23.25
C LYS A 680 -23.21 30.06 22.87
N ASN A 681 -22.13 30.85 22.77
CA ASN A 681 -22.15 32.30 22.53
C ASN A 681 -21.71 32.70 21.11
N VAL A 682 -21.64 31.74 20.18
CA VAL A 682 -21.27 31.94 18.76
C VAL A 682 -22.49 31.90 17.85
#